data_AF-A0A7Y2AAK1-F1
#
_entry.id   AF-A0A7Y2AAK1-F1
#
_cell.length_a   1.000
_cell.length_b   1.000
_cell.length_c   1.000
_cell.angle_alpha   90.00
_cell.angle_beta   90.00
_cell.angle_gamma   90.00
#
_symmetry.space_group_name_H-M   'P 1'
#
loop_
_entity.id
_entity.type
_entity.pdbx_description
1 polymer ?
#
loop_
_entity_poly.entity_id
_entity_poly.type
_entity_poly.pdbx_seq_one_letter_code
_entity_poly.pdbx_strand_id
1 'polypeptide(L)'
;FFIRMAWHSAGTYRIADGRGGAGSGTQRFAPLNSWPDNGNLDKARLLLWPIKQKYGNKISWADLMILAGNCALESMGFKTFGFAGGRADVWEPEEDIYWGPETEWLGDKRYTGDRDLENPLGAVQMGLIYVNPEGPNGNPDPLKSAIDIRETFGRMAMNDEETVALVAGGHTFGKAHGAADPSKYVGREPAGAPIEEQSMGWMNSFNSGVGDDTITSGLEGAWTPEPTKWDHDYFKVLFEYEWELTKSPAGAYQWTPTEASNAAMAPKAGDPSGKQALMMSTADMALKMDPIYEPISRRFYENPEELADAFARAWYKLTHRDMGPIQRYLGPEVPSEELIWQDPVPSVNHDLVNEGDVATLKSKVLDSGLTVSELVSTAWASASTFRGSDKRGGANGGRIRLAPQNEWEVNNPGQLDKVLNALENVRTEFNAAQSDDKQISIADMIILGGCAGIEKAAKEAGHNITVPFTPGRGDASAEQTDVESFAALEPAADGFRNFFQPKHKTTPEEMLVDKAQLMTLTAPEMTVLFGGMRVLGTNYDGSGHGVFTKRPGALSNDYFVNLLDLSTKWRATSDSQEEFEGRDRKTGEVKWTGTRADLIFGSNSELRALAEVYGSSDSEVKFLKDFVKAWDKVMNLDRFDLS
;
A
#
# COMPACT_ATOMS: atom_id res chain seq x y z
N PHE A 1 23.72 -6.13 9.42
CA PHE A 1 22.66 -5.95 10.45
C PHE A 1 21.69 -4.83 10.08
N PHE A 2 22.12 -3.57 9.90
CA PHE A 2 21.22 -2.45 9.54
C PHE A 2 20.59 -2.57 8.15
N ILE A 3 21.28 -3.14 7.15
CA ILE A 3 20.68 -3.43 5.84
C ILE A 3 19.46 -4.34 6.00
N ARG A 4 19.58 -5.44 6.75
CA ARG A 4 18.43 -6.31 7.08
C ARG A 4 17.32 -5.55 7.80
N MET A 5 17.65 -4.69 8.76
CA MET A 5 16.62 -3.90 9.46
C MET A 5 15.82 -3.01 8.50
N ALA A 6 16.50 -2.30 7.60
CA ALA A 6 15.86 -1.46 6.58
C ALA A 6 15.07 -2.30 5.57
N TRP A 7 15.64 -3.41 5.08
CA TRP A 7 14.96 -4.40 4.23
C TRP A 7 13.66 -4.88 4.85
N HIS A 8 13.68 -5.35 6.10
CA HIS A 8 12.49 -5.83 6.82
C HIS A 8 11.51 -4.70 7.16
N SER A 9 11.99 -3.47 7.32
CA SER A 9 11.10 -2.32 7.54
C SER A 9 10.28 -2.05 6.30
N ALA A 10 10.90 -2.07 5.12
CA ALA A 10 10.21 -1.83 3.85
C ALA A 10 9.48 -3.07 3.29
N GLY A 11 9.96 -4.26 3.66
CA GLY A 11 9.57 -5.55 3.09
C GLY A 11 8.20 -6.06 3.53
N THR A 12 7.44 -5.35 4.36
CA THR A 12 6.07 -5.75 4.71
C THR A 12 5.01 -5.19 3.76
N TYR A 13 5.41 -4.30 2.85
CA TYR A 13 4.53 -3.64 1.88
C TYR A 13 3.81 -4.62 0.97
N ARG A 14 2.52 -4.38 0.67
CA ARG A 14 1.81 -5.09 -0.40
C ARG A 14 1.19 -4.12 -1.38
N ILE A 15 1.35 -4.38 -2.68
CA ILE A 15 0.80 -3.51 -3.73
C ILE A 15 -0.74 -3.53 -3.75
N ALA A 16 -1.37 -4.61 -3.28
CA ALA A 16 -2.82 -4.78 -3.35
C ALA A 16 -3.60 -3.72 -2.53
N ASP A 17 -3.12 -3.36 -1.34
CA ASP A 17 -3.73 -2.36 -0.47
C ASP A 17 -2.79 -1.20 -0.10
N GLY A 18 -1.52 -1.27 -0.52
CA GLY A 18 -0.47 -0.30 -0.21
C GLY A 18 -0.02 -0.32 1.25
N ARG A 19 -0.55 -1.24 2.07
CA ARG A 19 -0.27 -1.31 3.51
C ARG A 19 1.04 -2.04 3.80
N GLY A 20 1.54 -1.87 5.02
CA GLY A 20 2.90 -2.24 5.38
C GLY A 20 3.91 -1.27 4.78
N GLY A 21 5.19 -1.65 4.77
CA GLY A 21 6.28 -0.80 4.34
C GLY A 21 6.92 0.00 5.47
N ALA A 22 7.85 0.89 5.09
CA ALA A 22 8.69 1.66 6.00
C ALA A 22 8.13 3.06 6.32
N GLY A 23 7.09 3.50 5.62
CA GLY A 23 6.58 4.88 5.59
C GLY A 23 6.12 5.43 6.94
N SER A 24 5.80 4.55 7.89
CA SER A 24 5.32 4.89 9.25
C SER A 24 6.24 4.40 10.38
N GLY A 25 7.28 3.60 10.05
CA GLY A 25 8.22 3.05 11.04
C GLY A 25 7.60 2.01 11.99
N THR A 26 6.56 1.29 11.54
CA THR A 26 5.75 0.36 12.34
C THR A 26 6.46 -0.93 12.75
N GLN A 27 7.65 -1.21 12.22
CA GLN A 27 8.51 -2.30 12.74
C GLN A 27 8.82 -2.15 14.25
N ARG A 28 8.61 -0.96 14.83
CA ARG A 28 8.75 -0.70 16.28
C ARG A 28 7.58 -1.22 17.12
N PHE A 29 6.42 -1.45 16.52
CA PHE A 29 5.19 -1.83 17.20
C PHE A 29 4.79 -3.27 16.91
N ALA A 30 3.90 -3.82 17.75
CA ALA A 30 3.29 -5.12 17.49
C ALA A 30 2.38 -5.05 16.25
N PRO A 31 2.19 -6.13 15.49
CA PRO A 31 2.85 -7.43 15.67
C PRO A 31 4.28 -7.46 15.08
N LEU A 32 4.65 -6.51 14.22
CA LEU A 32 5.88 -6.53 13.43
C LEU A 32 7.15 -6.59 14.29
N ASN A 33 7.19 -5.90 15.42
CA ASN A 33 8.34 -5.91 16.33
C ASN A 33 8.67 -7.28 16.92
N SER A 34 7.77 -8.25 16.76
CA SER A 34 7.81 -9.57 17.37
C SER A 34 7.61 -10.73 16.37
N TRP A 35 7.50 -10.42 15.08
CA TRP A 35 7.51 -11.45 14.04
C TRP A 35 8.79 -12.30 14.11
N PRO A 36 8.72 -13.64 13.95
CA PRO A 36 9.90 -14.50 13.95
C PRO A 36 10.99 -14.01 12.98
N ASP A 37 10.59 -13.56 11.80
CA ASP A 37 11.53 -13.07 10.78
C ASP A 37 12.15 -11.72 11.15
N ASN A 38 11.58 -10.99 12.11
CA ASN A 38 12.19 -9.78 12.70
C ASN A 38 13.05 -10.10 13.93
N GLY A 39 13.37 -11.37 14.16
CA GLY A 39 14.26 -11.82 15.22
C GLY A 39 15.54 -10.98 15.32
N ASN A 40 15.83 -10.52 16.53
CA ASN A 40 16.94 -9.64 16.89
C ASN A 40 16.95 -8.23 16.25
N LEU A 41 15.97 -7.84 15.43
CA LEU A 41 15.92 -6.46 14.90
C LEU A 41 15.53 -5.43 15.97
N ASP A 42 14.97 -5.86 17.10
CA ASP A 42 14.87 -5.05 18.31
C ASP A 42 16.25 -4.51 18.74
N LYS A 43 17.31 -5.34 18.68
CA LYS A 43 18.67 -4.90 19.01
C LYS A 43 19.21 -3.91 17.99
N ALA A 44 18.91 -4.10 16.70
CA ALA A 44 19.29 -3.15 15.65
C ALA A 44 18.69 -1.76 15.91
N ARG A 45 17.39 -1.70 16.20
CA ARG A 45 16.71 -0.44 16.50
C ARG A 45 17.26 0.22 17.77
N LEU A 46 17.53 -0.54 18.82
CA LEU A 46 18.07 0.00 20.08
C LEU A 46 19.49 0.56 19.91
N LEU A 47 20.32 0.02 19.02
CA LEU A 47 21.63 0.62 18.70
C LEU A 47 21.52 2.02 18.08
N LEU A 48 20.38 2.33 17.44
CA LEU A 48 20.11 3.65 16.87
C LEU A 48 19.53 4.65 17.89
N TRP A 49 19.15 4.20 19.09
CA TRP A 49 18.55 5.07 20.11
C TRP A 49 19.40 6.31 20.44
N PRO A 50 20.74 6.22 20.67
CA PRO A 50 21.54 7.41 20.93
C PRO A 50 21.51 8.44 19.79
N ILE A 51 21.43 7.98 18.54
CA ILE A 51 21.30 8.85 17.36
C ILE A 51 19.91 9.48 17.33
N LYS A 52 18.85 8.68 17.52
CA LYS A 52 17.48 9.19 17.60
C LYS A 52 17.33 10.22 18.72
N GLN A 53 17.88 9.95 19.90
CA GLN A 53 17.86 10.85 21.05
C GLN A 53 18.58 12.16 20.75
N LYS A 54 19.76 12.10 20.10
CA LYS A 54 20.55 13.28 19.73
C LYS A 54 19.80 14.21 18.77
N TYR A 55 19.14 13.66 17.75
CA TYR A 55 18.49 14.45 16.70
C TYR A 55 17.00 14.74 16.99
N GLY A 56 16.38 14.03 17.93
CA GLY A 56 15.03 14.28 18.40
C GLY A 56 14.01 14.22 17.27
N ASN A 57 13.17 15.24 17.14
CA ASN A 57 12.14 15.36 16.12
C ASN A 57 12.67 15.76 14.72
N LYS A 58 13.97 16.00 14.56
CA LYS A 58 14.56 16.35 13.25
C LYS A 58 14.71 15.14 12.32
N ILE A 59 14.57 13.92 12.86
CA ILE A 59 14.54 12.69 12.10
C ILE A 59 13.58 11.72 12.80
N SER A 60 12.63 11.18 12.04
CA SER A 60 11.72 10.13 12.52
C SER A 60 12.47 8.81 12.67
N TRP A 61 11.90 7.86 13.41
CA TRP A 61 12.40 6.49 13.39
C TRP A 61 12.24 5.86 12.01
N ALA A 62 11.14 6.14 11.32
CA ALA A 62 10.90 5.68 9.96
C ALA A 62 12.05 6.07 9.00
N ASP A 63 12.44 7.36 8.97
CA ASP A 63 13.56 7.82 8.16
C ASP A 63 14.91 7.28 8.67
N LEU A 64 15.11 7.25 10.00
CA LEU A 64 16.38 6.80 10.59
C LEU A 64 16.67 5.31 10.30
N MET A 65 15.65 4.45 10.29
CA MET A 65 15.85 3.02 10.00
C MET A 65 16.33 2.80 8.56
N ILE A 66 15.76 3.54 7.60
CA ILE A 66 16.16 3.47 6.19
C ILE A 66 17.53 4.10 5.97
N LEU A 67 17.77 5.29 6.54
CA LEU A 67 19.05 5.97 6.45
C LEU A 67 20.19 5.11 7.01
N ALA A 68 19.96 4.39 8.12
CA ALA A 68 20.95 3.46 8.67
C ALA A 68 21.29 2.31 7.69
N GLY A 69 20.32 1.87 6.88
CA GLY A 69 20.56 0.92 5.79
C GLY A 69 21.45 1.50 4.68
N ASN A 70 21.14 2.72 4.22
CA ASN A 70 21.95 3.44 3.23
C ASN A 70 23.39 3.67 3.72
N CYS A 71 23.56 4.23 4.92
CA CYS A 71 24.88 4.47 5.49
C CYS A 71 25.68 3.17 5.67
N ALA A 72 25.01 2.04 5.98
CA ALA A 72 25.66 0.74 6.05
C ALA A 72 26.20 0.30 4.68
N LEU A 73 25.38 0.38 3.62
CA LEU A 73 25.80 0.09 2.25
C LEU A 73 27.00 0.96 1.83
N GLU A 74 26.90 2.27 2.05
CA GLU A 74 27.94 3.25 1.72
C GLU A 74 29.24 2.99 2.47
N SER A 75 29.15 2.70 3.77
CA SER A 75 30.33 2.40 4.60
C SER A 75 31.08 1.14 4.16
N MET A 76 30.39 0.21 3.47
CA MET A 76 30.95 -1.03 2.95
C MET A 76 31.37 -0.91 1.47
N GLY A 77 31.29 0.29 0.88
CA GLY A 77 31.79 0.58 -0.46
C GLY A 77 30.77 0.51 -1.59
N PHE A 78 29.47 0.41 -1.28
CA PHE A 78 28.40 0.48 -2.28
C PHE A 78 27.90 1.92 -2.46
N LYS A 79 27.64 2.34 -3.70
CA LYS A 79 27.06 3.66 -3.98
C LYS A 79 25.54 3.53 -4.09
N THR A 80 24.81 4.13 -3.15
CA THR A 80 23.34 4.21 -3.18
C THR A 80 22.86 5.10 -4.33
N PHE A 81 21.62 4.88 -4.80
CA PHE A 81 21.01 5.70 -5.84
C PHE A 81 20.60 7.09 -5.31
N GLY A 82 20.20 7.15 -4.03
CA GLY A 82 19.85 8.36 -3.31
C GLY A 82 19.09 8.05 -2.02
N PHE A 83 18.57 9.10 -1.38
CA PHE A 83 17.75 9.01 -0.17
C PHE A 83 16.78 10.18 -0.06
N ALA A 84 15.55 9.91 0.35
CA ALA A 84 14.60 10.91 0.78
C ALA A 84 14.11 10.66 2.19
N GLY A 85 14.09 11.72 3.01
CA GLY A 85 13.33 11.78 4.24
C GLY A 85 11.90 12.26 3.99
N GLY A 86 11.10 12.37 5.05
CA GLY A 86 9.70 12.81 4.99
C GLY A 86 8.69 11.77 5.48
N ARG A 87 9.18 10.66 6.06
CA ARG A 87 8.32 9.67 6.73
C ARG A 87 8.01 10.17 8.14
N ALA A 88 6.73 10.37 8.44
CA ALA A 88 6.30 10.72 9.80
C ALA A 88 6.19 9.46 10.66
N ASP A 89 6.66 9.51 11.91
CA ASP A 89 6.42 8.42 12.85
C ASP A 89 4.95 8.34 13.23
N VAL A 90 4.43 7.11 13.34
CA VAL A 90 3.18 6.83 14.04
C VAL A 90 3.44 6.41 15.49
N TRP A 91 2.37 6.39 16.28
CA TRP A 91 2.40 6.22 17.74
C TRP A 91 1.70 4.96 18.24
N GLU A 92 1.12 4.19 17.33
CA GLU A 92 0.41 2.94 17.60
C GLU A 92 0.58 1.98 16.41
N PRO A 93 0.30 0.67 16.59
CA PRO A 93 0.16 -0.26 15.49
C PRO A 93 -0.84 0.24 14.44
N GLU A 94 -0.59 -0.08 13.17
CA GLU A 94 -1.63 -0.01 12.14
C GLU A 94 -2.58 -1.20 12.37
N GLU A 95 -3.74 -0.93 12.96
CA GLU A 95 -4.78 -1.94 13.25
C GLU A 95 -5.54 -2.38 12.00
N ASP A 96 -5.35 -1.67 10.90
CA ASP A 96 -6.03 -1.85 9.61
C ASP A 96 -5.35 -2.87 8.68
N ILE A 97 -4.32 -3.59 9.14
CA ILE A 97 -3.60 -4.57 8.32
C ILE A 97 -4.03 -6.00 8.61
N TYR A 98 -4.61 -6.65 7.62
CA TYR A 98 -4.81 -8.09 7.61
C TYR A 98 -3.54 -8.85 7.18
N TRP A 99 -2.82 -9.38 8.16
CA TRP A 99 -1.58 -10.15 7.96
C TRP A 99 -1.79 -11.64 7.61
N GLY A 100 -3.03 -12.12 7.68
CA GLY A 100 -3.41 -13.49 7.35
C GLY A 100 -4.33 -14.14 8.39
N PRO A 101 -4.94 -15.28 8.05
CA PRO A 101 -5.95 -15.96 8.88
C PRO A 101 -5.35 -16.82 10.00
N GLU A 102 -4.03 -16.96 10.06
CA GLU A 102 -3.36 -17.85 11.00
C GLU A 102 -3.44 -17.36 12.45
N THR A 103 -3.61 -18.31 13.36
CA THR A 103 -3.61 -18.08 14.82
C THR A 103 -2.27 -18.42 15.47
N GLU A 104 -1.28 -18.85 14.68
CA GLU A 104 0.04 -19.28 15.13
C GLU A 104 1.12 -18.76 14.18
N TRP A 105 2.29 -18.43 14.73
CA TRP A 105 3.45 -18.03 13.92
C TRP A 105 3.89 -19.15 12.99
N LEU A 106 4.32 -18.76 11.80
CA LEU A 106 4.80 -19.64 10.73
C LEU A 106 3.74 -20.62 10.21
N GLY A 107 2.44 -20.39 10.47
CA GLY A 107 1.36 -21.12 9.79
C GLY A 107 1.18 -20.67 8.32
N ASP A 108 0.54 -21.53 7.52
CA ASP A 108 0.36 -21.38 6.07
C ASP A 108 -1.11 -21.52 5.59
N LYS A 109 -2.10 -21.21 6.44
CA LYS A 109 -3.56 -21.34 6.14
C LYS A 109 -4.09 -20.33 5.11
N ARG A 110 -3.21 -19.78 4.29
CA ARG A 110 -3.41 -18.67 3.35
C ARG A 110 -3.41 -19.08 1.88
N TYR A 111 -3.21 -20.36 1.60
CA TYR A 111 -3.22 -20.91 0.25
C TYR A 111 -4.52 -21.66 -0.04
N THR A 112 -4.98 -21.57 -1.28
CA THR A 112 -6.06 -22.41 -1.82
C THR A 112 -5.62 -23.02 -3.16
N GLY A 113 -6.38 -24.01 -3.66
CA GLY A 113 -6.12 -24.60 -4.98
C GLY A 113 -4.68 -25.11 -5.14
N ASP A 114 -4.08 -24.78 -6.28
CA ASP A 114 -2.72 -25.17 -6.66
C ASP A 114 -1.68 -24.15 -6.14
N ARG A 115 -1.76 -23.83 -4.83
CA ARG A 115 -0.89 -22.86 -4.14
C ARG A 115 -1.15 -21.41 -4.55
N ASP A 116 -2.42 -21.05 -4.69
CA ASP A 116 -2.85 -19.66 -4.89
C ASP A 116 -2.88 -18.91 -3.55
N LEU A 117 -1.99 -17.92 -3.36
CA LEU A 117 -1.93 -17.13 -2.13
C LEU A 117 -3.12 -16.16 -2.06
N GLU A 118 -3.82 -16.13 -0.92
CA GLU A 118 -4.96 -15.23 -0.69
C GLU A 118 -4.56 -13.75 -0.84
N ASN A 119 -5.35 -12.96 -1.58
CA ASN A 119 -5.20 -11.50 -1.57
C ASN A 119 -5.78 -10.92 -0.28
N PRO A 120 -5.13 -9.91 0.35
CA PRO A 120 -4.05 -9.09 -0.20
C PRO A 120 -2.64 -9.51 0.28
N LEU A 121 -2.47 -10.76 0.75
CA LEU A 121 -1.25 -11.23 1.40
C LEU A 121 -0.04 -11.21 0.47
N GLY A 122 1.12 -10.80 1.01
CA GLY A 122 2.39 -10.71 0.30
C GLY A 122 3.47 -11.67 0.79
N ALA A 123 3.15 -12.59 1.72
CA ALA A 123 4.10 -13.51 2.33
C ALA A 123 3.54 -14.94 2.43
N VAL A 124 4.41 -15.94 2.43
CA VAL A 124 4.02 -17.37 2.37
C VAL A 124 3.60 -17.96 3.71
N GLN A 125 4.03 -17.36 4.83
CA GLN A 125 3.69 -17.81 6.19
C GLN A 125 3.54 -16.63 7.14
N MET A 126 2.75 -16.82 8.21
CA MET A 126 2.50 -15.78 9.20
C MET A 126 3.78 -15.41 9.94
N GLY A 127 4.16 -14.13 9.91
CA GLY A 127 5.35 -13.64 10.58
C GLY A 127 6.66 -13.74 9.78
N LEU A 128 6.60 -14.10 8.50
CA LEU A 128 7.68 -13.93 7.53
C LEU A 128 7.51 -12.66 6.70
N ILE A 129 8.62 -12.08 6.22
CA ILE A 129 8.58 -10.92 5.33
C ILE A 129 8.10 -11.32 3.93
N TYR A 130 8.73 -12.33 3.32
CA TYR A 130 8.40 -12.81 1.97
C TYR A 130 8.18 -14.33 1.97
N VAL A 131 9.28 -15.08 1.95
CA VAL A 131 9.32 -16.54 1.76
C VAL A 131 10.02 -17.22 2.92
N ASN A 132 9.85 -18.53 3.02
CA ASN A 132 10.63 -19.37 3.93
C ASN A 132 12.03 -19.63 3.36
N PRO A 133 13.12 -19.27 4.06
CA PRO A 133 14.48 -19.40 3.52
C PRO A 133 14.94 -20.87 3.39
N GLU A 134 14.30 -21.82 4.10
CA GLU A 134 14.53 -23.25 3.93
C GLU A 134 13.81 -23.82 2.70
N GLY A 135 12.87 -23.07 2.11
CA GLY A 135 12.01 -23.46 1.00
C GLY A 135 10.54 -23.68 1.43
N PRO A 136 9.62 -23.90 0.48
CA PRO A 136 8.18 -23.98 0.74
C PRO A 136 7.81 -24.94 1.87
N ASN A 137 7.23 -24.42 2.96
CA ASN A 137 6.89 -25.18 4.18
C ASN A 137 8.07 -25.97 4.77
N GLY A 138 9.29 -25.42 4.66
CA GLY A 138 10.53 -26.05 5.15
C GLY A 138 11.06 -27.16 4.25
N ASN A 139 10.52 -27.35 3.05
CA ASN A 139 11.04 -28.31 2.07
C ASN A 139 12.12 -27.64 1.19
N PRO A 140 13.38 -28.14 1.19
CA PRO A 140 14.50 -27.52 0.48
C PRO A 140 14.49 -27.80 -1.02
N ASP A 141 13.46 -27.28 -1.70
CA ASP A 141 13.27 -27.34 -3.14
C ASP A 141 13.45 -25.93 -3.75
N PRO A 142 14.62 -25.65 -4.36
CA PRO A 142 14.92 -24.33 -4.94
C PRO A 142 13.94 -23.91 -6.04
N LEU A 143 13.45 -24.85 -6.85
CA LEU A 143 12.55 -24.53 -7.96
C LEU A 143 11.17 -24.12 -7.45
N LYS A 144 10.66 -24.80 -6.41
CA LYS A 144 9.42 -24.37 -5.77
C LYS A 144 9.61 -23.08 -4.96
N SER A 145 10.78 -22.88 -4.37
CA SER A 145 11.13 -21.62 -3.71
C SER A 145 11.10 -20.45 -4.71
N ALA A 146 11.54 -20.65 -5.95
CA ALA A 146 11.50 -19.61 -6.98
C ALA A 146 10.07 -19.14 -7.31
N ILE A 147 9.09 -20.04 -7.28
CA ILE A 147 7.67 -19.71 -7.50
C ILE A 147 7.17 -18.78 -6.38
N ASP A 148 7.42 -19.16 -5.13
CA ASP A 148 7.05 -18.36 -3.96
C ASP A 148 7.77 -17.00 -3.96
N ILE A 149 9.05 -16.96 -4.31
CA ILE A 149 9.83 -15.72 -4.42
C ILE A 149 9.18 -14.80 -5.45
N ARG A 150 8.91 -15.31 -6.66
CA ARG A 150 8.32 -14.51 -7.75
C ARG A 150 6.95 -13.96 -7.39
N GLU A 151 6.09 -14.80 -6.82
CA GLU A 151 4.75 -14.38 -6.41
C GLU A 151 4.82 -13.30 -5.33
N THR A 152 5.58 -13.54 -4.26
CA THR A 152 5.65 -12.61 -3.12
C THR A 152 6.32 -11.28 -3.51
N PHE A 153 7.45 -11.30 -4.21
CA PHE A 153 8.10 -10.09 -4.69
C PHE A 153 7.23 -9.31 -5.69
N GLY A 154 6.53 -10.00 -6.59
CA GLY A 154 5.56 -9.38 -7.50
C GLY A 154 4.43 -8.67 -6.74
N ARG A 155 3.89 -9.29 -5.69
CA ARG A 155 2.92 -8.67 -4.77
C ARG A 155 3.49 -7.52 -3.94
N MET A 156 4.81 -7.35 -3.94
CA MET A 156 5.50 -6.20 -3.35
C MET A 156 6.06 -5.25 -4.41
N ALA A 157 5.54 -5.30 -5.64
CA ALA A 157 5.94 -4.42 -6.75
C ALA A 157 7.41 -4.56 -7.18
N MET A 158 7.99 -5.76 -7.08
CA MET A 158 9.33 -6.07 -7.60
C MET A 158 9.23 -7.10 -8.72
N ASN A 159 9.81 -6.79 -9.87
CA ASN A 159 9.92 -7.74 -10.99
C ASN A 159 11.08 -8.72 -10.80
N ASP A 160 11.29 -9.63 -11.77
CA ASP A 160 12.33 -10.66 -11.65
C ASP A 160 13.76 -10.09 -11.57
N GLU A 161 14.08 -9.03 -12.32
CA GLU A 161 15.40 -8.39 -12.29
C GLU A 161 15.66 -7.70 -10.95
N GLU A 162 14.68 -6.91 -10.49
CA GLU A 162 14.73 -6.22 -9.20
C GLU A 162 14.86 -7.23 -8.05
N THR A 163 14.15 -8.36 -8.13
CA THR A 163 14.20 -9.43 -7.14
C THR A 163 15.59 -10.05 -7.05
N VAL A 164 16.18 -10.46 -8.19
CA VAL A 164 17.53 -11.02 -8.23
C VAL A 164 18.55 -10.01 -7.70
N ALA A 165 18.44 -8.74 -8.11
CA ALA A 165 19.35 -7.69 -7.66
C ALA A 165 19.25 -7.42 -6.15
N LEU A 166 18.04 -7.40 -5.58
CA LEU A 166 17.81 -7.19 -4.14
C LEU A 166 18.35 -8.34 -3.30
N VAL A 167 18.07 -9.59 -3.69
CA VAL A 167 18.53 -10.77 -2.93
C VAL A 167 20.05 -10.87 -3.01
N ALA A 168 20.63 -10.83 -4.22
CA ALA A 168 22.07 -10.92 -4.39
C ALA A 168 22.81 -9.73 -3.76
N GLY A 169 22.32 -8.51 -3.96
CA GLY A 169 22.91 -7.31 -3.38
C GLY A 169 22.82 -7.27 -1.85
N GLY A 170 21.70 -7.71 -1.27
CA GLY A 170 21.53 -7.84 0.17
C GLY A 170 22.42 -8.91 0.79
N HIS A 171 22.45 -10.11 0.20
CA HIS A 171 23.25 -11.24 0.66
C HIS A 171 24.74 -11.16 0.28
N THR A 172 25.17 -10.13 -0.45
CA THR A 172 26.60 -9.78 -0.53
C THR A 172 27.17 -9.41 0.85
N PHE A 173 26.32 -9.00 1.80
CA PHE A 173 26.72 -8.55 3.11
C PHE A 173 26.28 -9.48 4.25
N GLY A 174 27.15 -9.62 5.26
CA GLY A 174 26.83 -10.20 6.55
C GLY A 174 26.70 -11.73 6.53
N LYS A 175 25.89 -12.24 7.46
CA LYS A 175 25.71 -13.68 7.70
C LYS A 175 24.33 -13.99 8.31
N ALA A 176 23.94 -15.25 8.21
CA ALA A 176 22.86 -15.83 9.01
C ALA A 176 23.36 -16.24 10.42
N HIS A 177 22.42 -16.42 11.37
CA HIS A 177 22.72 -16.77 12.76
C HIS A 177 21.83 -17.92 13.26
N GLY A 178 22.46 -19.02 13.66
CA GLY A 178 21.88 -20.32 13.94
C GLY A 178 22.87 -21.22 14.68
N ALA A 179 23.56 -20.65 15.67
CA ALA A 179 24.63 -21.33 16.43
C ALA A 179 24.16 -22.59 17.18
N ALA A 180 22.88 -22.67 17.55
CA ALA A 180 22.25 -23.82 18.18
C ALA A 180 20.72 -23.82 18.02
N ASP A 181 20.09 -24.88 18.51
CA ASP A 181 18.64 -25.11 18.51
C ASP A 181 17.86 -23.95 19.19
N PRO A 182 17.11 -23.13 18.43
CA PRO A 182 16.42 -21.96 18.98
C PRO A 182 15.35 -22.34 20.01
N SER A 183 14.73 -23.53 19.88
CA SER A 183 13.66 -23.97 20.80
C SER A 183 14.15 -24.20 22.24
N LYS A 184 15.46 -24.38 22.42
CA LYS A 184 16.09 -24.59 23.73
C LYS A 184 16.67 -23.32 24.31
N TYR A 185 17.21 -22.45 23.46
CA TYR A 185 18.08 -21.38 23.91
C TYR A 185 17.51 -19.96 23.72
N VAL A 186 16.54 -19.78 22.83
CA VAL A 186 15.96 -18.48 22.50
C VAL A 186 14.66 -18.27 23.27
N GLY A 187 14.61 -17.19 24.04
CA GLY A 187 13.43 -16.78 24.81
C GLY A 187 12.32 -16.15 23.98
N ARG A 188 11.30 -15.63 24.67
CA ARG A 188 10.12 -14.99 24.07
C ARG A 188 10.50 -13.77 23.24
N GLU A 189 9.76 -13.57 22.15
CA GLU A 189 9.72 -12.36 21.33
C GLU A 189 9.38 -11.10 22.16
N PRO A 190 9.71 -9.87 21.70
CA PRO A 190 9.59 -8.65 22.51
C PRO A 190 8.22 -8.41 23.15
N ALA A 191 7.12 -8.65 22.43
CA ALA A 191 5.77 -8.46 22.98
C ALA A 191 5.38 -9.52 24.03
N GLY A 192 6.04 -10.68 24.05
CA GLY A 192 5.86 -11.75 25.03
C GLY A 192 6.97 -11.81 26.09
N ALA A 193 7.95 -10.90 26.05
CA ALA A 193 9.09 -10.89 26.95
C ALA A 193 8.75 -10.29 28.33
N PRO A 194 9.47 -10.69 29.39
CA PRO A 194 9.36 -10.04 30.69
C PRO A 194 9.67 -8.54 30.64
N ILE A 195 9.06 -7.77 31.54
CA ILE A 195 9.18 -6.30 31.55
C ILE A 195 10.62 -5.80 31.77
N GLU A 196 11.45 -6.58 32.46
CA GLU A 196 12.87 -6.29 32.69
C GLU A 196 13.71 -6.27 31.41
N GLU A 197 13.22 -6.87 30.31
CA GLU A 197 13.90 -6.83 29.01
C GLU A 197 13.74 -5.49 28.28
N GLN A 198 12.88 -4.59 28.78
CA GLN A 198 12.77 -3.20 28.30
C GLN A 198 12.69 -3.09 26.76
N SER A 199 11.71 -3.80 26.17
CA SER A 199 11.47 -3.89 24.72
C SER A 199 12.48 -4.73 23.92
N MET A 200 13.39 -5.43 24.58
CA MET A 200 14.13 -6.54 23.97
C MET A 200 13.34 -7.85 24.06
N GLY A 201 13.65 -8.79 23.16
CA GLY A 201 13.16 -10.16 23.18
C GLY A 201 14.20 -11.14 22.62
N TRP A 202 13.80 -12.38 22.38
CA TRP A 202 14.65 -13.46 21.84
C TRP A 202 15.95 -13.64 22.63
N MET A 203 15.88 -13.52 23.95
CA MET A 203 17.06 -13.60 24.81
C MET A 203 17.73 -14.97 24.64
N ASN A 204 19.02 -14.96 24.31
CA ASN A 204 19.76 -16.15 23.94
C ASN A 204 20.61 -16.63 25.11
N SER A 205 20.34 -17.85 25.57
CA SER A 205 21.04 -18.51 26.68
C SER A 205 22.14 -19.48 26.24
N PHE A 206 22.36 -19.63 24.93
CA PHE A 206 23.42 -20.48 24.41
C PHE A 206 24.79 -19.81 24.60
N ASN A 207 25.66 -20.40 25.42
CA ASN A 207 27.01 -19.89 25.72
C ASN A 207 26.99 -18.38 26.07
N SER A 208 27.62 -17.53 25.26
CA SER A 208 27.64 -16.07 25.47
C SER A 208 26.36 -15.37 24.97
N GLY A 209 25.58 -16.03 24.14
CA GLY A 209 24.36 -15.52 23.52
C GLY A 209 24.58 -14.52 22.37
N VAL A 210 25.82 -14.09 22.13
CA VAL A 210 26.20 -13.02 21.18
C VAL A 210 27.40 -13.42 20.32
N GLY A 211 27.72 -12.63 19.30
CA GLY A 211 28.85 -12.91 18.40
C GLY A 211 28.65 -14.25 17.69
N ASP A 212 29.62 -15.16 17.81
CA ASP A 212 29.57 -16.49 17.19
C ASP A 212 28.51 -17.43 17.84
N ASP A 213 27.98 -17.10 19.02
CA ASP A 213 26.92 -17.87 19.69
C ASP A 213 25.51 -17.35 19.39
N THR A 214 25.37 -16.38 18.48
CA THR A 214 24.08 -15.74 18.17
C THR A 214 23.13 -16.71 17.46
N ILE A 215 21.83 -16.66 17.80
CA ILE A 215 20.76 -17.40 17.13
C ILE A 215 19.69 -16.39 16.70
N THR A 216 19.28 -16.45 15.43
CA THR A 216 18.22 -15.61 14.85
C THR A 216 17.28 -16.42 13.97
N SER A 217 17.69 -16.75 12.74
CA SER A 217 16.88 -17.51 11.79
C SER A 217 17.02 -19.02 11.95
N GLY A 218 18.09 -19.48 12.58
CA GLY A 218 18.47 -20.89 12.64
C GLY A 218 19.37 -21.33 11.47
N LEU A 219 19.46 -20.56 10.38
CA LEU A 219 20.53 -20.73 9.38
C LEU A 219 21.85 -20.18 9.92
N GLU A 220 22.99 -20.76 9.53
CA GLU A 220 24.31 -20.37 10.04
C GLU A 220 25.36 -20.30 8.93
N GLY A 221 26.09 -19.17 8.90
CA GLY A 221 27.21 -18.95 7.97
C GLY A 221 27.05 -17.65 7.17
N ALA A 222 28.15 -17.23 6.54
CA ALA A 222 28.19 -16.08 5.65
C ALA A 222 27.99 -16.50 4.19
N TRP A 223 27.46 -15.61 3.35
CA TRP A 223 27.32 -15.86 1.91
C TRP A 223 28.63 -15.61 1.15
N THR A 224 29.42 -14.62 1.58
CA THR A 224 30.64 -14.18 0.90
C THR A 224 31.88 -14.31 1.80
N PRO A 225 33.10 -14.41 1.23
CA PRO A 225 34.35 -14.44 2.00
C PRO A 225 34.67 -13.10 2.70
N GLU A 226 34.15 -11.99 2.19
CA GLU A 226 34.35 -10.63 2.70
C GLU A 226 33.00 -9.97 3.10
N PRO A 227 32.33 -10.41 4.18
CA PRO A 227 30.93 -10.06 4.48
C PRO A 227 30.66 -8.57 4.77
N THR A 228 31.70 -7.75 4.90
CA THR A 228 31.58 -6.33 5.25
C THR A 228 32.06 -5.42 4.12
N LYS A 229 32.06 -5.91 2.88
CA LYS A 229 32.52 -5.19 1.72
C LYS A 229 31.59 -5.45 0.54
N TRP A 230 31.29 -4.40 -0.22
CA TRP A 230 30.68 -4.56 -1.53
C TRP A 230 31.71 -5.13 -2.50
N ASP A 231 31.39 -6.28 -3.06
CA ASP A 231 32.14 -6.93 -4.12
C ASP A 231 31.18 -7.78 -4.95
N HIS A 232 31.75 -8.64 -5.80
CA HIS A 232 30.99 -9.51 -6.69
C HIS A 232 31.01 -10.97 -6.24
N ASP A 233 31.37 -11.23 -4.98
CA ASP A 233 31.68 -12.59 -4.56
C ASP A 233 30.41 -13.40 -4.32
N TYR A 234 29.23 -12.81 -4.07
CA TYR A 234 27.97 -13.56 -3.96
C TYR A 234 27.73 -14.46 -5.18
N PHE A 235 27.76 -13.88 -6.40
CA PHE A 235 27.52 -14.67 -7.61
C PHE A 235 28.69 -15.56 -7.99
N LYS A 236 29.95 -15.16 -7.73
CA LYS A 236 31.09 -16.07 -7.91
C LYS A 236 30.94 -17.32 -7.04
N VAL A 237 30.66 -17.13 -5.75
CA VAL A 237 30.44 -18.22 -4.80
C VAL A 237 29.26 -19.09 -5.23
N LEU A 238 28.15 -18.48 -5.67
CA LEU A 238 26.97 -19.21 -6.12
C LEU A 238 27.26 -20.08 -7.36
N PHE A 239 27.93 -19.54 -8.38
CA PHE A 239 28.14 -20.22 -9.66
C PHE A 239 29.41 -21.07 -9.75
N GLU A 240 30.51 -20.67 -9.13
CA GLU A 240 31.81 -21.36 -9.24
C GLU A 240 31.95 -22.56 -8.29
N TYR A 241 31.11 -22.65 -7.26
CA TYR A 241 31.10 -23.80 -6.34
C TYR A 241 29.94 -24.77 -6.61
N GLU A 242 30.21 -26.03 -6.32
CA GLU A 242 29.21 -27.08 -6.25
C GLU A 242 28.66 -27.18 -4.83
N TRP A 243 27.33 -27.24 -4.72
CA TRP A 243 26.61 -27.13 -3.46
C TRP A 243 25.93 -28.45 -3.09
N GLU A 244 25.97 -28.79 -1.80
CA GLU A 244 25.21 -29.91 -1.26
C GLU A 244 24.30 -29.47 -0.11
N LEU A 245 23.13 -30.09 -0.05
CA LEU A 245 22.17 -29.85 1.03
C LEU A 245 22.72 -30.39 2.35
N THR A 246 22.67 -29.56 3.38
CA THR A 246 23.13 -29.88 4.73
C THR A 246 22.15 -29.34 5.78
N LYS A 247 22.51 -29.48 7.06
CA LYS A 247 21.82 -28.83 8.18
C LYS A 247 22.75 -27.93 8.96
N SER A 248 22.22 -26.78 9.37
CA SER A 248 22.89 -25.85 10.28
C SER A 248 23.08 -26.49 11.67
N PRO A 249 23.90 -25.89 12.56
CA PRO A 249 23.96 -26.31 13.96
C PRO A 249 22.62 -26.24 14.71
N ALA A 250 21.70 -25.39 14.25
CA ALA A 250 20.32 -25.32 14.77
C ALA A 250 19.38 -26.36 14.15
N GLY A 251 19.80 -27.09 13.12
CA GLY A 251 19.02 -28.13 12.45
C GLY A 251 18.19 -27.68 11.24
N ALA A 252 18.32 -26.41 10.83
CA ALA A 252 17.67 -25.85 9.65
C ALA A 252 18.33 -26.34 8.36
N TYR A 253 17.56 -26.53 7.29
CA TYR A 253 18.09 -26.87 5.97
C TYR A 253 18.82 -25.68 5.35
N GLN A 254 20.06 -25.92 4.90
CA GLN A 254 20.86 -24.95 4.18
C GLN A 254 21.81 -25.67 3.22
N TRP A 255 22.52 -24.92 2.39
CA TRP A 255 23.47 -25.46 1.43
C TRP A 255 24.90 -25.06 1.83
N THR A 256 25.82 -26.00 1.70
CA THR A 256 27.26 -25.79 1.93
C THR A 256 28.03 -26.10 0.64
N PRO A 257 29.16 -25.41 0.37
CA PRO A 257 30.05 -25.84 -0.70
C PRO A 257 30.57 -27.25 -0.41
N THR A 258 30.63 -28.07 -1.45
CA THR A 258 31.23 -29.41 -1.38
C THR A 258 32.73 -29.31 -1.11
N GLU A 259 33.33 -30.34 -0.50
CA GLU A 259 34.78 -30.41 -0.26
C GLU A 259 35.59 -30.22 -1.56
N ALA A 260 35.10 -30.78 -2.68
CA ALA A 260 35.73 -30.68 -4.00
C ALA A 260 35.82 -29.24 -4.54
N SER A 261 34.97 -28.33 -4.06
CA SER A 261 34.98 -26.92 -4.47
C SER A 261 36.17 -26.15 -3.89
N ASN A 262 36.85 -26.67 -2.86
CA ASN A 262 37.92 -25.98 -2.13
C ASN A 262 37.58 -24.50 -1.84
N ALA A 263 36.35 -24.28 -1.36
CA ALA A 263 35.77 -22.96 -1.25
C ALA A 263 36.55 -22.07 -0.29
N ALA A 264 36.55 -20.76 -0.58
CA ALA A 264 37.01 -19.77 0.38
C ALA A 264 36.17 -19.84 1.67
N MET A 265 36.72 -19.32 2.76
CA MET A 265 36.05 -19.25 4.06
C MET A 265 35.99 -17.80 4.53
N ALA A 266 34.89 -17.44 5.16
CA ALA A 266 34.70 -16.12 5.76
C ALA A 266 35.36 -16.05 7.15
N PRO A 267 35.74 -14.87 7.64
CA PRO A 267 36.12 -14.68 9.03
C PRO A 267 34.93 -14.97 9.96
N LYS A 268 35.20 -15.49 11.16
CA LYS A 268 34.17 -15.57 12.22
C LYS A 268 33.78 -14.17 12.72
N ALA A 269 32.56 -14.03 13.23
CA ALA A 269 32.01 -12.74 13.61
C ALA A 269 32.51 -12.25 14.98
N GLY A 270 32.68 -13.17 15.94
CA GLY A 270 33.18 -12.88 17.29
C GLY A 270 34.71 -12.79 17.38
N ASP A 271 35.41 -13.61 16.61
CA ASP A 271 36.88 -13.62 16.51
C ASP A 271 37.33 -13.68 15.03
N PRO A 272 37.77 -12.57 14.43
CA PRO A 272 38.14 -12.52 13.03
C PRO A 272 39.42 -13.31 12.70
N SER A 273 40.16 -13.82 13.71
CA SER A 273 41.28 -14.75 13.46
C SER A 273 40.80 -16.17 13.12
N GLY A 274 39.57 -16.50 13.49
CA GLY A 274 38.90 -17.74 13.12
C GLY A 274 38.22 -17.67 11.76
N LYS A 275 37.91 -18.82 11.19
CA LYS A 275 37.20 -18.96 9.92
C LYS A 275 35.92 -19.78 10.05
N GLN A 276 34.97 -19.53 9.17
CA GLN A 276 33.71 -20.27 9.04
C GLN A 276 33.42 -20.59 7.57
N ALA A 277 32.67 -21.67 7.34
CA ALA A 277 32.23 -22.05 6.00
C ALA A 277 31.23 -21.04 5.43
N LEU A 278 31.18 -20.96 4.10
CA LEU A 278 30.14 -20.23 3.40
C LEU A 278 28.83 -21.03 3.40
N MET A 279 27.72 -20.33 3.20
CA MET A 279 26.40 -20.95 3.13
C MET A 279 25.53 -20.28 2.06
N MET A 280 24.57 -21.04 1.54
CA MET A 280 23.46 -20.52 0.74
C MET A 280 22.15 -21.07 1.31
N SER A 281 21.09 -20.26 1.31
CA SER A 281 19.74 -20.73 1.61
C SER A 281 19.11 -21.45 0.42
N THR A 282 17.98 -22.13 0.61
CA THR A 282 17.22 -22.70 -0.53
C THR A 282 16.74 -21.60 -1.47
N ALA A 283 16.39 -20.42 -0.93
CA ALA A 283 16.00 -19.26 -1.72
C ALA A 283 17.17 -18.69 -2.56
N ASP A 284 18.40 -18.73 -2.05
CA ASP A 284 19.59 -18.32 -2.82
C ASP A 284 19.84 -19.30 -3.98
N MET A 285 19.73 -20.61 -3.71
CA MET A 285 19.86 -21.63 -4.74
C MET A 285 18.79 -21.51 -5.84
N ALA A 286 17.62 -20.94 -5.52
CA ALA A 286 16.58 -20.68 -6.51
C ALA A 286 17.08 -19.75 -7.62
N LEU A 287 17.92 -18.75 -7.30
CA LEU A 287 18.47 -17.82 -8.28
C LEU A 287 19.41 -18.50 -9.29
N LYS A 288 20.05 -19.60 -8.89
CA LYS A 288 20.93 -20.42 -9.75
C LYS A 288 20.15 -21.46 -10.57
N MET A 289 19.05 -21.98 -10.02
CA MET A 289 18.40 -23.19 -10.55
C MET A 289 17.12 -22.91 -11.33
N ASP A 290 16.43 -21.80 -11.06
CA ASP A 290 15.20 -21.43 -11.76
C ASP A 290 15.53 -20.89 -13.18
N PRO A 291 14.83 -21.35 -14.23
CA PRO A 291 15.14 -20.99 -15.61
C PRO A 291 14.85 -19.52 -15.98
N ILE A 292 14.13 -18.76 -15.14
CA ILE A 292 13.85 -17.34 -15.31
C ILE A 292 14.90 -16.51 -14.56
N TYR A 293 15.25 -16.90 -13.33
CA TYR A 293 16.26 -16.18 -12.53
C TYR A 293 17.69 -16.49 -12.94
N GLU A 294 17.99 -17.68 -13.44
CA GLU A 294 19.35 -18.07 -13.80
C GLU A 294 19.96 -17.18 -14.89
N PRO A 295 19.26 -16.85 -16.00
CA PRO A 295 19.83 -15.96 -17.02
C PRO A 295 20.10 -14.54 -16.49
N ILE A 296 19.26 -14.03 -15.58
CA ILE A 296 19.44 -12.72 -14.94
C ILE A 296 20.66 -12.78 -14.01
N SER A 297 20.72 -13.80 -13.16
CA SER A 297 21.82 -14.04 -12.23
C SER A 297 23.14 -14.23 -12.96
N ARG A 298 23.15 -14.96 -14.09
CA ARG A 298 24.32 -15.16 -14.94
C ARG A 298 24.77 -13.87 -15.61
N ARG A 299 23.83 -13.06 -16.10
CA ARG A 299 24.17 -11.74 -16.65
C ARG A 299 24.79 -10.83 -15.60
N PHE A 300 24.23 -10.77 -14.40
CA PHE A 300 24.84 -10.03 -13.28
C PHE A 300 26.18 -10.60 -12.87
N TYR A 301 26.32 -11.93 -12.84
CA TYR A 301 27.59 -12.62 -12.63
C TYR A 301 28.67 -12.20 -13.65
N GLU A 302 28.31 -12.05 -14.92
CA GLU A 302 29.22 -11.67 -15.99
C GLU A 302 29.47 -10.15 -16.06
N ASN A 303 28.53 -9.32 -15.56
CA ASN A 303 28.54 -7.86 -15.64
C ASN A 303 28.25 -7.24 -14.25
N PRO A 304 29.24 -7.18 -13.34
CA PRO A 304 29.04 -6.71 -11.96
C PRO A 304 28.52 -5.28 -11.85
N GLU A 305 28.82 -4.42 -12.82
CA GLU A 305 28.32 -3.05 -12.91
C GLU A 305 26.81 -2.98 -13.16
N GLU A 306 26.25 -3.93 -13.92
CA GLU A 306 24.80 -4.02 -14.12
C GLU A 306 24.09 -4.41 -12.82
N LEU A 307 24.69 -5.34 -12.05
CA LEU A 307 24.19 -5.67 -10.72
C LEU A 307 24.22 -4.45 -9.79
N ALA A 308 25.32 -3.68 -9.81
CA ALA A 308 25.44 -2.52 -8.94
C ALA A 308 24.37 -1.46 -9.23
N ASP A 309 24.10 -1.15 -10.51
CA ASP A 309 23.05 -0.20 -10.88
C ASP A 309 21.64 -0.74 -10.55
N ALA A 310 21.36 -1.99 -10.93
CA ALA A 310 20.06 -2.63 -10.66
C ALA A 310 19.78 -2.70 -9.14
N PHE A 311 20.77 -3.07 -8.33
CA PHE A 311 20.61 -3.12 -6.88
C PHE A 311 20.44 -1.72 -6.29
N ALA A 312 21.16 -0.70 -6.77
CA ALA A 312 21.03 0.66 -6.27
C ALA A 312 19.60 1.20 -6.49
N ARG A 313 19.06 0.96 -7.70
CA ARG A 313 17.70 1.37 -8.09
C ARG A 313 16.63 0.57 -7.35
N ALA A 314 16.78 -0.75 -7.27
CA ALA A 314 15.82 -1.61 -6.58
C ALA A 314 15.82 -1.35 -5.07
N TRP A 315 16.97 -1.09 -4.45
CA TRP A 315 17.07 -0.67 -3.04
C TRP A 315 16.36 0.67 -2.79
N TYR A 316 16.55 1.64 -3.69
CA TYR A 316 15.86 2.93 -3.58
C TYR A 316 14.33 2.76 -3.72
N LYS A 317 13.87 2.03 -4.74
CA LYS A 317 12.45 1.70 -4.92
C LYS A 317 11.88 0.99 -3.70
N LEU A 318 12.53 -0.08 -3.22
CA LEU A 318 12.13 -0.82 -2.02
C LEU A 318 11.86 0.12 -0.86
N THR A 319 12.81 1.00 -0.59
CA THR A 319 12.81 1.83 0.62
C THR A 319 11.92 3.07 0.49
N HIS A 320 11.39 3.38 -0.69
CA HIS A 320 10.62 4.61 -0.95
C HIS A 320 9.27 4.38 -1.65
N ARG A 321 8.93 3.14 -2.06
CA ARG A 321 7.68 2.81 -2.78
C ARG A 321 6.38 3.19 -2.07
N ASP A 322 6.42 3.37 -0.75
CA ASP A 322 5.28 3.75 0.10
C ASP A 322 5.30 5.23 0.53
N MET A 323 6.20 6.02 -0.05
CA MET A 323 6.25 7.46 0.15
C MET A 323 5.36 8.23 -0.83
N GLY A 324 4.71 7.58 -1.79
CA GLY A 324 3.88 8.24 -2.79
C GLY A 324 4.70 9.17 -3.70
N PRO A 325 4.11 10.29 -4.17
CA PRO A 325 4.70 11.11 -5.22
C PRO A 325 5.91 11.93 -4.72
N ILE A 326 6.75 12.34 -5.68
CA ILE A 326 8.04 13.01 -5.42
C ILE A 326 7.93 14.30 -4.60
N GLN A 327 6.78 14.98 -4.62
CA GLN A 327 6.53 16.19 -3.82
C GLN A 327 6.68 15.94 -2.31
N ARG A 328 6.56 14.68 -1.87
CA ARG A 328 6.75 14.28 -0.47
C ARG A 328 8.21 14.02 -0.08
N TYR A 329 9.13 14.02 -1.03
CA TYR A 329 10.51 13.58 -0.81
C TYR A 329 11.34 14.77 -0.34
N LEU A 330 11.94 14.64 0.84
CA LEU A 330 12.68 15.73 1.49
C LEU A 330 14.17 15.40 1.62
N GLY A 331 15.01 16.41 1.43
CA GLY A 331 16.45 16.32 1.68
C GLY A 331 17.31 16.49 0.43
N PRO A 332 18.64 16.61 0.60
CA PRO A 332 19.56 16.94 -0.49
C PRO A 332 19.96 15.74 -1.36
N GLU A 333 19.61 14.52 -0.97
CA GLU A 333 20.01 13.27 -1.63
C GLU A 333 18.88 12.66 -2.48
N VAL A 334 17.79 13.41 -2.68
CA VAL A 334 16.69 13.01 -3.56
C VAL A 334 17.23 12.99 -5.00
N PRO A 335 17.19 11.84 -5.71
CA PRO A 335 17.58 11.77 -7.10
C PRO A 335 16.74 12.71 -7.97
N SER A 336 17.36 13.32 -8.98
CA SER A 336 16.66 14.16 -9.95
C SER A 336 16.04 13.36 -11.11
N GLU A 337 16.34 12.07 -11.21
CA GLU A 337 15.77 11.19 -12.24
C GLU A 337 14.30 10.90 -11.90
N GLU A 338 13.41 11.11 -12.88
CA GLU A 338 12.00 10.72 -12.76
C GLU A 338 11.88 9.20 -12.86
N LEU A 339 11.29 8.56 -11.85
CA LEU A 339 11.10 7.12 -11.81
C LEU A 339 9.63 6.78 -11.97
N ILE A 340 9.31 5.89 -12.90
CA ILE A 340 7.93 5.56 -13.27
C ILE A 340 7.07 5.07 -12.10
N TRP A 341 7.65 4.33 -11.15
CA TRP A 341 6.95 3.79 -9.99
C TRP A 341 6.54 4.87 -8.97
N GLN A 342 7.01 6.11 -9.11
CA GLN A 342 6.59 7.26 -8.31
C GLN A 342 5.30 7.91 -8.86
N ASP A 343 4.69 7.32 -9.88
CA ASP A 343 3.49 7.80 -10.56
C ASP A 343 3.60 9.30 -10.94
N PRO A 344 4.66 9.72 -11.65
CA PRO A 344 5.03 11.12 -11.80
C PRO A 344 3.92 11.96 -12.43
N VAL A 345 3.77 13.20 -11.96
CA VAL A 345 2.84 14.18 -12.51
C VAL A 345 3.65 15.40 -12.95
N PRO A 346 3.49 15.88 -14.21
CA PRO A 346 4.18 17.07 -14.68
C PRO A 346 3.90 18.29 -13.79
N SER A 347 4.95 19.05 -13.49
CA SER A 347 4.83 20.32 -12.77
C SER A 347 4.02 21.33 -13.60
N VAL A 348 3.08 22.02 -12.98
CA VAL A 348 2.34 23.11 -13.63
C VAL A 348 3.27 24.32 -13.85
N ASN A 349 3.37 24.78 -15.09
CA ASN A 349 4.29 25.85 -15.53
C ASN A 349 3.58 27.01 -16.25
N HIS A 350 2.29 27.19 -15.98
CA HIS A 350 1.42 28.23 -16.53
C HIS A 350 0.65 28.92 -15.41
N ASP A 351 0.09 30.12 -15.65
CA ASP A 351 -0.76 30.79 -14.66
C ASP A 351 -2.02 29.96 -14.38
N LEU A 352 -2.42 29.93 -13.11
CA LEU A 352 -3.61 29.21 -12.65
C LEU A 352 -4.87 30.07 -12.78
N VAL A 353 -6.01 29.41 -12.92
CA VAL A 353 -7.34 30.05 -12.88
C VAL A 353 -7.61 30.74 -11.54
N ASN A 354 -8.27 31.90 -11.59
CA ASN A 354 -8.73 32.62 -10.39
C ASN A 354 -10.21 32.31 -10.07
N GLU A 355 -10.75 32.90 -8.99
CA GLU A 355 -12.13 32.68 -8.54
C GLU A 355 -13.20 33.02 -9.60
N GLY A 356 -12.98 34.07 -10.41
CA GLY A 356 -13.89 34.47 -11.48
C GLY A 356 -13.89 33.49 -12.65
N ASP A 357 -12.71 32.97 -13.00
CA ASP A 357 -12.54 31.93 -14.00
C ASP A 357 -13.24 30.63 -13.54
N VAL A 358 -13.01 30.24 -12.28
CA VAL A 358 -13.66 29.08 -11.64
C VAL A 358 -15.18 29.18 -11.69
N ALA A 359 -15.76 30.32 -11.34
CA ALA A 359 -17.21 30.53 -11.41
C ALA A 359 -17.75 30.40 -12.85
N THR A 360 -17.02 30.95 -13.82
CA THR A 360 -17.37 30.87 -15.25
C THR A 360 -17.32 29.43 -15.76
N LEU A 361 -16.25 28.70 -15.43
CA LEU A 361 -16.07 27.30 -15.81
C LEU A 361 -17.14 26.39 -15.20
N LYS A 362 -17.49 26.56 -13.91
CA LYS A 362 -18.61 25.83 -13.30
C LYS A 362 -19.91 26.03 -14.07
N SER A 363 -20.23 27.27 -14.46
CA SER A 363 -21.42 27.56 -15.26
C SER A 363 -21.39 26.82 -16.60
N LYS A 364 -20.27 26.91 -17.34
CA LYS A 364 -20.12 26.22 -18.64
C LYS A 364 -20.25 24.70 -18.51
N VAL A 365 -19.69 24.11 -17.45
CA VAL A 365 -19.83 22.67 -17.18
C VAL A 365 -21.30 22.31 -16.94
N LEU A 366 -22.05 23.10 -16.17
CA LEU A 366 -23.48 22.84 -15.95
C LEU A 366 -24.31 23.03 -17.23
N ASP A 367 -23.92 23.95 -18.11
CA ASP A 367 -24.58 24.22 -19.39
C ASP A 367 -24.28 23.14 -20.46
N SER A 368 -23.28 22.29 -20.24
CA SER A 368 -22.91 21.19 -21.15
C SER A 368 -23.96 20.06 -21.24
N GLY A 369 -24.97 20.09 -20.37
CA GLY A 369 -26.03 19.07 -20.31
C GLY A 369 -25.66 17.82 -19.52
N LEU A 370 -24.47 17.79 -18.89
CA LEU A 370 -24.11 16.76 -17.92
C LEU A 370 -25.00 16.82 -16.67
N THR A 371 -25.37 15.64 -16.18
CA THR A 371 -26.18 15.50 -14.97
C THR A 371 -25.33 15.64 -13.70
N VAL A 372 -26.00 15.90 -12.57
CA VAL A 372 -25.35 15.89 -11.24
C VAL A 372 -24.65 14.55 -10.99
N SER A 373 -25.34 13.44 -11.23
CA SER A 373 -24.79 12.09 -11.02
C SER A 373 -23.54 11.86 -11.87
N GLU A 374 -23.53 12.23 -13.15
CA GLU A 374 -22.36 12.08 -14.03
C GLU A 374 -21.15 12.89 -13.53
N LEU A 375 -21.36 14.16 -13.16
CA LEU A 375 -20.29 15.04 -12.68
C LEU A 375 -19.69 14.55 -11.36
N VAL A 376 -20.55 14.17 -10.40
CA VAL A 376 -20.12 13.67 -9.10
C VAL A 376 -19.46 12.31 -9.22
N SER A 377 -20.02 11.39 -10.02
CA SER A 377 -19.47 10.05 -10.21
C SER A 377 -18.07 10.09 -10.85
N THR A 378 -17.85 10.95 -11.84
CA THR A 378 -16.53 11.07 -12.50
C THR A 378 -15.49 11.70 -11.57
N ALA A 379 -15.85 12.74 -10.81
CA ALA A 379 -14.94 13.32 -9.83
C ALA A 379 -14.59 12.33 -8.70
N TRP A 380 -15.59 11.59 -8.21
CA TRP A 380 -15.38 10.52 -7.23
C TRP A 380 -14.49 9.41 -7.78
N ALA A 381 -14.79 8.90 -8.98
CA ALA A 381 -14.00 7.86 -9.63
C ALA A 381 -12.53 8.26 -9.78
N SER A 382 -12.25 9.54 -10.04
CA SER A 382 -10.89 10.05 -10.16
C SER A 382 -10.20 10.11 -8.80
N ALA A 383 -10.81 10.77 -7.81
CA ALA A 383 -10.18 11.03 -6.51
C ALA A 383 -10.12 9.79 -5.61
N SER A 384 -11.12 8.92 -5.68
CA SER A 384 -11.26 7.75 -4.78
C SER A 384 -10.27 6.64 -5.05
N THR A 385 -9.43 6.74 -6.09
CA THR A 385 -8.28 5.83 -6.26
C THR A 385 -7.20 6.05 -5.21
N PHE A 386 -7.20 7.21 -4.55
CA PHE A 386 -6.25 7.51 -3.49
C PHE A 386 -6.30 6.49 -2.35
N ARG A 387 -5.13 6.10 -1.87
CA ARG A 387 -4.98 5.37 -0.62
C ARG A 387 -3.83 5.95 0.22
N GLY A 388 -4.10 6.27 1.49
CA GLY A 388 -3.15 6.90 2.40
C GLY A 388 -2.02 5.98 2.87
N SER A 389 -2.20 4.67 2.69
CA SER A 389 -1.23 3.62 3.01
C SER A 389 0.11 3.86 2.31
N ASP A 390 0.12 3.91 0.98
CA ASP A 390 1.30 4.21 0.15
C ASP A 390 1.23 5.55 -0.58
N LYS A 391 0.11 6.28 -0.44
CA LYS A 391 -0.14 7.61 -1.02
C LYS A 391 -0.14 7.61 -2.55
N ARG A 392 -0.46 6.47 -3.16
CA ARG A 392 -0.75 6.34 -4.59
C ARG A 392 -2.21 6.69 -4.89
N GLY A 393 -2.48 6.90 -6.18
CA GLY A 393 -3.81 7.29 -6.68
C GLY A 393 -4.16 8.74 -6.38
N GLY A 394 -5.43 9.08 -6.58
CA GLY A 394 -5.95 10.43 -6.49
C GLY A 394 -6.26 11.04 -7.86
N ALA A 395 -6.72 12.30 -7.84
CA ALA A 395 -7.20 13.00 -9.02
C ALA A 395 -6.11 13.76 -9.78
N ASN A 396 -5.00 14.09 -9.12
CA ASN A 396 -3.84 14.72 -9.73
C ASN A 396 -3.22 13.78 -10.78
N GLY A 397 -2.81 14.36 -11.90
CA GLY A 397 -2.43 13.61 -13.10
C GLY A 397 -3.61 13.26 -14.01
N GLY A 398 -4.86 13.34 -13.53
CA GLY A 398 -6.07 13.08 -14.33
C GLY A 398 -6.10 11.66 -14.92
N ARG A 399 -5.48 10.68 -14.23
CA ARG A 399 -5.23 9.34 -14.76
C ARG A 399 -6.48 8.51 -15.04
N ILE A 400 -7.66 8.95 -14.56
CA ILE A 400 -8.94 8.34 -14.92
C ILE A 400 -9.18 8.28 -16.43
N ARG A 401 -8.57 9.19 -17.22
CA ARG A 401 -8.66 9.19 -18.69
C ARG A 401 -7.68 8.23 -19.39
N LEU A 402 -6.77 7.61 -18.65
CA LEU A 402 -5.72 6.75 -19.16
C LEU A 402 -5.96 5.29 -18.77
N ALA A 403 -5.36 4.37 -19.52
CA ALA A 403 -5.34 2.97 -19.14
C ALA A 403 -4.56 2.77 -17.83
N PRO A 404 -5.02 1.87 -16.93
CA PRO A 404 -6.21 1.02 -17.08
C PRO A 404 -7.51 1.66 -16.55
N GLN A 405 -7.45 2.82 -15.89
CA GLN A 405 -8.59 3.38 -15.16
C GLN A 405 -9.81 3.71 -16.03
N ASN A 406 -9.57 4.12 -17.28
CA ASN A 406 -10.63 4.40 -18.24
C ASN A 406 -11.40 3.15 -18.70
N GLU A 407 -10.89 1.96 -18.41
CA GLU A 407 -11.47 0.67 -18.81
C GLU A 407 -12.12 -0.09 -17.65
N TRP A 408 -11.94 0.37 -16.40
CA TRP A 408 -12.50 -0.29 -15.22
C TRP A 408 -14.03 -0.28 -15.23
N GLU A 409 -14.63 -1.44 -14.92
CA GLU A 409 -16.08 -1.61 -14.88
C GLU A 409 -16.75 -0.60 -13.92
N VAL A 410 -16.17 -0.43 -12.74
CA VAL A 410 -16.65 0.48 -11.69
C VAL A 410 -16.69 1.95 -12.13
N ASN A 411 -15.91 2.32 -13.15
CA ASN A 411 -15.85 3.68 -13.68
C ASN A 411 -16.83 3.92 -14.84
N ASN A 412 -17.55 2.88 -15.29
CA ASN A 412 -18.52 2.95 -16.38
C ASN A 412 -17.93 3.63 -17.64
N PRO A 413 -17.10 2.92 -18.43
CA PRO A 413 -16.31 3.52 -19.51
C PRO A 413 -17.13 4.34 -20.53
N GLY A 414 -18.36 3.90 -20.84
CA GLY A 414 -19.24 4.64 -21.75
C GLY A 414 -19.73 5.97 -21.19
N GLN A 415 -20.12 6.00 -19.90
CA GLN A 415 -20.47 7.26 -19.22
C GLN A 415 -19.24 8.15 -19.03
N LEU A 416 -18.10 7.55 -18.64
CA LEU A 416 -16.86 8.26 -18.41
C LEU A 416 -16.38 8.98 -19.68
N ASP A 417 -16.35 8.30 -20.82
CA ASP A 417 -15.95 8.90 -22.10
C ASP A 417 -16.84 10.11 -22.48
N LYS A 418 -18.17 9.99 -22.31
CA LYS A 418 -19.09 11.11 -22.51
C LYS A 418 -18.73 12.32 -21.63
N VAL A 419 -18.48 12.09 -20.34
CA VAL A 419 -18.15 13.17 -19.40
C VAL A 419 -16.80 13.81 -19.73
N LEU A 420 -15.77 13.00 -19.96
CA LEU A 420 -14.42 13.46 -20.28
C LEU A 420 -14.42 14.30 -21.57
N ASN A 421 -15.13 13.86 -22.62
CA ASN A 421 -15.25 14.62 -23.87
C ASN A 421 -15.92 15.99 -23.66
N ALA A 422 -16.97 16.06 -22.84
CA ALA A 422 -17.64 17.32 -22.54
C ALA A 422 -16.74 18.28 -21.73
N LEU A 423 -16.03 17.76 -20.72
CA LEU A 423 -15.09 18.55 -19.91
C LEU A 423 -13.89 19.01 -20.74
N GLU A 424 -13.38 18.16 -21.63
CA GLU A 424 -12.28 18.48 -22.54
C GLU A 424 -12.66 19.58 -23.54
N ASN A 425 -13.90 19.58 -24.03
CA ASN A 425 -14.40 20.67 -24.88
C ASN A 425 -14.43 22.01 -24.13
N VAL A 426 -14.97 22.03 -22.89
CA VAL A 426 -14.99 23.24 -22.06
C VAL A 426 -13.57 23.72 -21.75
N ARG A 427 -12.65 22.80 -21.43
CA ARG A 427 -11.24 23.06 -21.19
C ARG A 427 -10.58 23.71 -22.42
N THR A 428 -10.75 23.09 -23.58
CA THR A 428 -10.17 23.54 -24.85
C THR A 428 -10.66 24.94 -25.21
N GLU A 429 -11.97 25.18 -25.11
CA GLU A 429 -12.55 26.51 -25.34
C GLU A 429 -12.03 27.57 -24.37
N PHE A 430 -11.90 27.23 -23.08
CA PHE A 430 -11.39 28.15 -22.07
C PHE A 430 -9.93 28.50 -22.32
N ASN A 431 -9.07 27.49 -22.50
CA ASN A 431 -7.63 27.68 -22.72
C ASN A 431 -7.37 28.45 -24.03
N ALA A 432 -8.11 28.15 -25.11
CA ALA A 432 -7.97 28.86 -26.38
C ALA A 432 -8.47 30.32 -26.34
N ALA A 433 -9.33 30.67 -25.38
CA ALA A 433 -9.85 32.02 -25.20
C ALA A 433 -8.94 32.91 -24.33
N GLN A 434 -7.94 32.33 -23.65
CA GLN A 434 -7.00 33.11 -22.85
C GLN A 434 -6.03 33.87 -23.74
N SER A 435 -5.68 35.09 -23.34
CA SER A 435 -4.72 35.95 -24.04
C SER A 435 -3.35 36.03 -23.35
N ASP A 436 -3.29 35.54 -22.10
CA ASP A 436 -2.10 35.29 -21.29
C ASP A 436 -1.77 33.78 -21.33
N ASP A 437 -0.83 33.32 -20.50
CA ASP A 437 -0.48 31.89 -20.44
C ASP A 437 -1.43 31.06 -19.58
N LYS A 438 -2.50 31.66 -19.05
CA LYS A 438 -3.40 31.00 -18.10
C LYS A 438 -4.08 29.80 -18.71
N GLN A 439 -4.09 28.70 -17.99
CA GLN A 439 -4.71 27.45 -18.42
C GLN A 439 -5.36 26.70 -17.25
N ILE A 440 -6.24 25.76 -17.59
CA ILE A 440 -6.73 24.74 -16.67
C ILE A 440 -6.49 23.34 -17.23
N SER A 441 -6.08 22.43 -16.37
CA SER A 441 -5.83 21.02 -16.69
C SER A 441 -7.12 20.21 -16.76
N ILE A 442 -7.10 19.03 -17.39
CA ILE A 442 -8.28 18.15 -17.38
C ILE A 442 -8.49 17.56 -15.97
N ALA A 443 -7.40 17.30 -15.23
CA ALA A 443 -7.48 16.88 -13.83
C ALA A 443 -8.27 17.88 -12.97
N ASP A 444 -8.01 19.18 -13.10
CA ASP A 444 -8.76 20.20 -12.38
C ASP A 444 -10.20 20.36 -12.89
N MET A 445 -10.43 20.23 -14.20
CA MET A 445 -11.79 20.27 -14.76
C MET A 445 -12.70 19.15 -14.25
N ILE A 446 -12.16 17.94 -14.05
CA ILE A 446 -12.89 16.81 -13.46
C ILE A 446 -13.37 17.15 -12.04
N ILE A 447 -12.47 17.64 -11.19
CA ILE A 447 -12.81 18.00 -9.81
C ILE A 447 -13.75 19.20 -9.76
N LEU A 448 -13.49 20.21 -10.59
CA LEU A 448 -14.36 21.38 -10.71
C LEU A 448 -15.78 21.01 -11.15
N GLY A 449 -15.90 20.04 -12.06
CA GLY A 449 -17.19 19.48 -12.48
C GLY A 449 -17.95 18.83 -11.32
N GLY A 450 -17.27 18.03 -10.50
CA GLY A 450 -17.84 17.46 -9.27
C GLY A 450 -18.33 18.54 -8.28
N CYS A 451 -17.51 19.58 -8.06
CA CYS A 451 -17.89 20.73 -7.23
C CYS A 451 -19.16 21.42 -7.77
N ALA A 452 -19.23 21.66 -9.09
CA ALA A 452 -20.42 22.26 -9.73
C ALA A 452 -21.65 21.36 -9.59
N GLY A 453 -21.49 20.04 -9.73
CA GLY A 453 -22.54 19.05 -9.54
C GLY A 453 -23.14 19.10 -8.13
N ILE A 454 -22.30 19.19 -7.10
CA ILE A 454 -22.74 19.29 -5.69
C ILE A 454 -23.42 20.63 -5.40
N GLU A 455 -22.89 21.74 -5.92
CA GLU A 455 -23.54 23.06 -5.76
C GLU A 455 -24.93 23.07 -6.42
N LYS A 456 -25.06 22.47 -7.61
CA LYS A 456 -26.36 22.29 -8.27
C LYS A 456 -27.29 21.40 -7.45
N ALA A 457 -26.79 20.27 -6.94
CA ALA A 457 -27.57 19.34 -6.11
C ALA A 457 -28.11 19.99 -4.83
N ALA A 458 -27.28 20.79 -4.16
CA ALA A 458 -27.69 21.55 -2.98
C ALA A 458 -28.74 22.61 -3.32
N LYS A 459 -28.59 23.28 -4.47
CA LYS A 459 -29.57 24.25 -4.96
C LYS A 459 -30.92 23.60 -5.26
N GLU A 460 -30.92 22.40 -5.84
CA GLU A 460 -32.12 21.58 -6.07
C GLU A 460 -32.79 21.14 -4.75
N ALA A 461 -32.01 21.02 -3.67
CA ALA A 461 -32.51 20.82 -2.32
C ALA A 461 -32.94 22.12 -1.60
N GLY A 462 -32.79 23.29 -2.23
CA GLY A 462 -33.19 24.59 -1.69
C GLY A 462 -32.09 25.34 -0.93
N HIS A 463 -30.83 24.92 -1.04
CA HIS A 463 -29.69 25.49 -0.33
C HIS A 463 -28.68 26.10 -1.29
N ASN A 464 -28.18 27.29 -0.97
CA ASN A 464 -27.08 27.90 -1.70
C ASN A 464 -25.79 27.67 -0.93
N ILE A 465 -24.90 26.86 -1.48
CA ILE A 465 -23.59 26.55 -0.90
C ILE A 465 -22.50 26.79 -1.95
N THR A 466 -21.26 26.89 -1.48
CA THR A 466 -20.08 26.89 -2.32
C THR A 466 -19.21 25.73 -1.88
N VAL A 467 -18.78 24.92 -2.84
CA VAL A 467 -17.82 23.83 -2.63
C VAL A 467 -16.43 24.40 -2.88
N PRO A 468 -15.50 24.30 -1.91
CA PRO A 468 -14.12 24.74 -2.10
C PRO A 468 -13.47 24.05 -3.31
N PHE A 469 -12.58 24.78 -3.98
CA PHE A 469 -11.81 24.27 -5.10
C PHE A 469 -10.47 25.00 -5.15
N THR A 470 -9.39 24.21 -5.21
CA THR A 470 -8.02 24.73 -5.32
C THR A 470 -7.41 24.18 -6.62
N PRO A 471 -7.08 25.04 -7.60
CA PRO A 471 -6.44 24.58 -8.84
C PRO A 471 -4.98 24.17 -8.61
N GLY A 472 -4.35 23.64 -9.65
CA GLY A 472 -2.92 23.28 -9.67
C GLY A 472 -2.65 21.79 -9.92
N ARG A 473 -3.67 20.98 -10.27
CA ARG A 473 -3.43 19.59 -10.67
C ARG A 473 -2.80 19.56 -12.06
N GLY A 474 -1.81 18.68 -12.26
CA GLY A 474 -1.21 18.41 -13.56
C GLY A 474 -1.92 17.30 -14.33
N ASP A 475 -1.58 17.15 -15.61
CA ASP A 475 -2.09 16.11 -16.51
C ASP A 475 -0.95 15.14 -16.87
N ALA A 476 -0.93 13.96 -16.27
CA ALA A 476 0.07 12.92 -16.54
C ALA A 476 -0.13 12.28 -17.92
N SER A 477 0.94 11.78 -18.55
CA SER A 477 0.86 11.07 -19.83
C SER A 477 0.73 9.54 -19.66
N ALA A 478 0.51 8.84 -20.78
CA ALA A 478 0.52 7.38 -20.80
C ALA A 478 1.92 6.82 -20.50
N GLU A 479 2.97 7.47 -20.98
CA GLU A 479 4.36 7.10 -20.73
C GLU A 479 4.77 7.30 -19.27
N GLN A 480 4.05 8.16 -18.54
CA GLN A 480 4.19 8.40 -17.12
C GLN A 480 3.26 7.52 -16.26
N THR A 481 2.63 6.50 -16.85
CA THR A 481 1.67 5.63 -16.17
C THR A 481 2.01 4.15 -16.42
N ASP A 482 2.51 3.47 -15.40
CA ASP A 482 2.73 2.03 -15.41
C ASP A 482 1.38 1.31 -15.24
N VAL A 483 0.87 0.74 -16.34
CA VAL A 483 -0.48 0.16 -16.41
C VAL A 483 -0.63 -1.01 -15.43
N GLU A 484 0.37 -1.88 -15.37
CA GLU A 484 0.41 -3.04 -14.49
C GLU A 484 0.41 -2.62 -13.02
N SER A 485 1.18 -1.58 -12.66
CA SER A 485 1.21 -1.04 -11.31
C SER A 485 -0.12 -0.38 -10.90
N PHE A 486 -0.80 0.28 -11.84
CA PHE A 486 -2.11 0.91 -11.58
C PHE A 486 -3.25 -0.10 -11.47
N ALA A 487 -3.13 -1.31 -12.02
CA ALA A 487 -4.14 -2.37 -11.86
C ALA A 487 -4.39 -2.70 -10.36
N ALA A 488 -3.38 -2.53 -9.50
CA ALA A 488 -3.53 -2.72 -8.06
C ALA A 488 -4.39 -1.64 -7.35
N LEU A 489 -4.74 -0.56 -8.04
CA LEU A 489 -5.64 0.49 -7.54
C LEU A 489 -7.09 0.30 -8.00
N GLU A 490 -7.36 -0.70 -8.85
CA GLU A 490 -8.73 -1.05 -9.23
C GLU A 490 -9.47 -1.53 -7.97
N PRO A 491 -10.53 -0.84 -7.52
CA PRO A 491 -11.17 -1.18 -6.27
C PRO A 491 -11.94 -2.49 -6.44
N ALA A 492 -11.58 -3.52 -5.66
CA ALA A 492 -12.37 -4.74 -5.60
C ALA A 492 -13.79 -4.51 -5.05
N ALA A 493 -13.97 -3.44 -4.27
CA ALA A 493 -15.26 -2.96 -3.81
C ALA A 493 -15.21 -1.45 -3.59
N ASP A 494 -16.31 -0.77 -3.90
CA ASP A 494 -16.53 0.64 -3.60
C ASP A 494 -17.97 0.82 -3.11
N GLY A 495 -18.15 0.70 -1.80
CA GLY A 495 -19.46 0.86 -1.17
C GLY A 495 -20.08 2.24 -1.42
N PHE A 496 -19.29 3.29 -1.68
CA PHE A 496 -19.83 4.63 -2.00
C PHE A 496 -20.51 4.67 -3.37
N ARG A 497 -20.13 3.76 -4.30
CA ARG A 497 -20.81 3.54 -5.59
C ARG A 497 -21.64 2.23 -5.64
N ASN A 498 -21.82 1.57 -4.50
CA ASN A 498 -22.51 0.29 -4.36
C ASN A 498 -21.93 -0.82 -5.26
N PHE A 499 -20.61 -0.84 -5.43
CA PHE A 499 -19.87 -1.83 -6.22
C PHE A 499 -19.19 -2.86 -5.31
N PHE A 500 -19.27 -4.15 -5.67
CA PHE A 500 -18.69 -5.23 -4.87
C PHE A 500 -18.32 -6.45 -5.74
N GLN A 501 -17.01 -6.71 -5.89
CA GLN A 501 -16.45 -7.87 -6.58
C GLN A 501 -15.18 -8.46 -5.90
N PRO A 502 -15.04 -8.49 -4.55
CA PRO A 502 -13.86 -9.11 -3.95
C PRO A 502 -13.82 -10.61 -4.20
N LYS A 503 -12.60 -11.13 -4.37
CA LYS A 503 -12.32 -12.57 -4.62
C LYS A 503 -11.98 -13.35 -3.33
N HIS A 504 -12.13 -12.73 -2.16
CA HIS A 504 -11.88 -13.32 -0.84
C HIS A 504 -13.13 -13.24 0.05
N LYS A 505 -13.08 -13.91 1.21
CA LYS A 505 -14.20 -13.96 2.16
C LYS A 505 -14.29 -12.68 2.98
N THR A 506 -14.91 -11.65 2.42
CA THR A 506 -15.28 -10.41 3.09
C THR A 506 -16.70 -10.02 2.75
N THR A 507 -17.30 -9.18 3.58
CA THR A 507 -18.62 -8.60 3.35
C THR A 507 -18.54 -7.20 2.74
N PRO A 508 -19.60 -6.71 2.06
CA PRO A 508 -19.64 -5.35 1.52
C PRO A 508 -19.40 -4.26 2.57
N GLU A 509 -19.90 -4.43 3.80
CA GLU A 509 -19.70 -3.45 4.88
C GLU A 509 -18.27 -3.44 5.42
N GLU A 510 -17.58 -4.58 5.49
CA GLU A 510 -16.16 -4.63 5.86
C GLU A 510 -15.31 -3.93 4.80
N MET A 511 -15.60 -4.18 3.52
CA MET A 511 -14.91 -3.51 2.41
C MET A 511 -15.21 -2.00 2.34
N LEU A 512 -16.40 -1.55 2.75
CA LEU A 512 -16.71 -0.13 2.88
C LEU A 512 -15.81 0.54 3.93
N VAL A 513 -15.63 -0.10 5.09
CA VAL A 513 -14.76 0.42 6.15
C VAL A 513 -13.29 0.39 5.71
N ASP A 514 -12.84 -0.70 5.08
CA ASP A 514 -11.49 -0.79 4.49
C ASP A 514 -11.21 0.34 3.51
N LYS A 515 -12.13 0.56 2.55
CA LYS A 515 -12.02 1.64 1.56
C LYS A 515 -12.03 3.03 2.21
N ALA A 516 -12.87 3.23 3.22
CA ALA A 516 -12.92 4.49 3.97
C ALA A 516 -11.59 4.76 4.70
N GLN A 517 -10.98 3.73 5.29
CA GLN A 517 -9.68 3.82 5.95
C GLN A 517 -8.58 4.20 4.95
N LEU A 518 -8.55 3.59 3.76
CA LEU A 518 -7.60 3.95 2.70
C LEU A 518 -7.76 5.43 2.30
N MET A 519 -8.97 5.97 2.27
CA MET A 519 -9.23 7.39 2.02
C MET A 519 -9.08 8.29 3.27
N THR A 520 -8.53 7.77 4.36
CA THR A 520 -8.30 8.47 5.65
C THR A 520 -9.58 9.02 6.29
N LEU A 521 -10.74 8.46 5.96
CA LEU A 521 -12.03 8.91 6.45
C LEU A 521 -12.28 8.40 7.88
N THR A 522 -12.79 9.29 8.71
CA THR A 522 -13.39 8.91 10.00
C THR A 522 -14.76 8.28 9.78
N ALA A 523 -15.28 7.52 10.77
CA ALA A 523 -16.64 6.97 10.68
C ALA A 523 -17.73 8.03 10.39
N PRO A 524 -17.73 9.24 11.02
CA PRO A 524 -18.67 10.30 10.65
C PRO A 524 -18.53 10.82 9.22
N GLU A 525 -17.30 10.94 8.71
CA GLU A 525 -17.04 11.37 7.32
C GLU A 525 -17.50 10.29 6.32
N MET A 526 -17.23 9.02 6.60
CA MET A 526 -17.75 7.89 5.83
C MET A 526 -19.28 7.91 5.79
N THR A 527 -19.94 8.06 6.95
CA THR A 527 -21.40 8.10 7.04
C THR A 527 -21.97 9.23 6.19
N VAL A 528 -21.49 10.46 6.36
CA VAL A 528 -22.06 11.62 5.64
C VAL A 528 -21.84 11.51 4.13
N LEU A 529 -20.64 11.10 3.69
CA LEU A 529 -20.35 10.87 2.27
C LEU A 529 -21.26 9.79 1.70
N PHE A 530 -21.38 8.65 2.37
CA PHE A 530 -22.21 7.54 1.90
C PHE A 530 -23.66 7.97 1.69
N GLY A 531 -24.27 8.61 2.69
CA GLY A 531 -25.67 9.06 2.59
C GLY A 531 -25.91 10.10 1.50
N GLY A 532 -24.95 11.02 1.29
CA GLY A 532 -25.02 11.99 0.22
C GLY A 532 -24.84 11.37 -1.17
N MET A 533 -23.86 10.49 -1.34
CA MET A 533 -23.62 9.78 -2.61
C MET A 533 -24.88 9.01 -3.05
N ARG A 534 -25.59 8.37 -2.11
CA ARG A 534 -26.86 7.70 -2.41
C ARG A 534 -27.93 8.60 -2.98
N VAL A 535 -28.19 9.76 -2.38
CA VAL A 535 -29.23 10.67 -2.88
C VAL A 535 -28.81 11.39 -4.17
N LEU A 536 -27.51 11.50 -4.43
CA LEU A 536 -26.96 12.01 -5.70
C LEU A 536 -27.08 10.99 -6.84
N GLY A 537 -27.41 9.73 -6.54
CA GLY A 537 -27.66 8.69 -7.54
C GLY A 537 -26.40 8.24 -8.26
N THR A 538 -25.31 8.04 -7.53
CA THR A 538 -23.96 7.73 -8.07
C THR A 538 -23.62 6.24 -8.05
N ASN A 539 -24.60 5.34 -8.04
CA ASN A 539 -24.33 3.91 -8.11
C ASN A 539 -23.71 3.56 -9.47
N TYR A 540 -22.70 2.69 -9.48
CA TYR A 540 -21.86 2.44 -10.66
C TYR A 540 -22.65 1.96 -11.90
N ASP A 541 -23.71 1.19 -11.65
CA ASP A 541 -24.60 0.56 -12.64
C ASP A 541 -25.93 1.32 -12.83
N GLY A 542 -26.12 2.45 -12.15
CA GLY A 542 -27.38 3.20 -12.14
C GLY A 542 -28.52 2.52 -11.36
N SER A 543 -28.23 1.50 -10.54
CA SER A 543 -29.22 0.83 -9.70
C SER A 543 -29.87 1.77 -8.68
N GLY A 544 -31.09 1.41 -8.26
CA GLY A 544 -31.82 2.10 -7.18
C GLY A 544 -31.44 1.66 -5.76
N HIS A 545 -30.44 0.79 -5.60
CA HIS A 545 -30.04 0.28 -4.29
C HIS A 545 -29.52 1.39 -3.39
N GLY A 546 -30.13 1.53 -2.21
CA GLY A 546 -29.73 2.56 -1.24
C GLY A 546 -30.20 3.98 -1.58
N VAL A 547 -30.80 4.22 -2.76
CA VAL A 547 -31.28 5.54 -3.20
C VAL A 547 -32.61 5.84 -2.52
N PHE A 548 -32.58 6.02 -1.20
CA PHE A 548 -33.77 6.24 -0.38
C PHE A 548 -34.20 7.70 -0.42
N THR A 549 -34.58 8.17 -1.61
CA THR A 549 -35.14 9.51 -1.83
C THR A 549 -36.13 9.49 -3.00
N LYS A 550 -37.03 10.47 -3.04
CA LYS A 550 -37.92 10.73 -4.17
C LYS A 550 -37.41 11.88 -5.06
N ARG A 551 -36.27 12.47 -4.73
CA ARG A 551 -35.63 13.56 -5.47
C ARG A 551 -34.16 13.23 -5.78
N PRO A 552 -33.85 12.13 -6.51
CA PRO A 552 -32.47 11.84 -6.89
C PRO A 552 -31.82 13.03 -7.59
N GLY A 553 -30.57 13.34 -7.21
CA GLY A 553 -29.85 14.52 -7.68
C GLY A 553 -29.94 15.73 -6.73
N ALA A 554 -30.90 15.76 -5.80
CA ALA A 554 -30.97 16.79 -4.77
C ALA A 554 -30.23 16.36 -3.49
N LEU A 555 -29.21 17.13 -3.07
CA LEU A 555 -28.40 16.80 -1.91
C LEU A 555 -29.18 17.04 -0.61
N SER A 556 -29.63 15.97 0.03
CA SER A 556 -30.45 15.98 1.24
C SER A 556 -30.10 14.83 2.17
N ASN A 557 -30.57 14.88 3.41
CA ASN A 557 -30.41 13.79 4.38
C ASN A 557 -31.46 12.67 4.23
N ASP A 558 -32.20 12.62 3.09
CA ASP A 558 -33.29 11.68 2.83
C ASP A 558 -32.87 10.22 3.05
N TYR A 559 -31.63 9.85 2.71
CA TYR A 559 -31.10 8.51 2.94
C TYR A 559 -31.28 8.07 4.41
N PHE A 560 -30.85 8.90 5.36
CA PHE A 560 -30.91 8.60 6.78
C PHE A 560 -32.34 8.61 7.30
N VAL A 561 -33.14 9.61 6.89
CA VAL A 561 -34.55 9.73 7.29
C VAL A 561 -35.33 8.48 6.88
N ASN A 562 -35.15 8.01 5.66
CA ASN A 562 -35.88 6.85 5.13
C ASN A 562 -35.32 5.52 5.62
N LEU A 563 -34.01 5.41 5.88
CA LEU A 563 -33.40 4.23 6.47
C LEU A 563 -33.92 3.98 7.90
N LEU A 564 -34.06 5.04 8.69
CA LEU A 564 -34.47 4.99 10.10
C LEU A 564 -36.00 5.00 10.29
N ASP A 565 -36.77 5.16 9.21
CA ASP A 565 -38.23 5.11 9.23
C ASP A 565 -38.74 3.71 9.63
N LEU A 566 -39.30 3.62 10.84
CA LEU A 566 -39.87 2.37 11.37
C LEU A 566 -41.12 1.90 10.62
N SER A 567 -41.75 2.74 9.78
CA SER A 567 -42.79 2.29 8.84
C SER A 567 -42.23 1.32 7.80
N THR A 568 -40.92 1.32 7.55
CA THR A 568 -40.25 0.37 6.66
C THR A 568 -39.81 -0.86 7.46
N LYS A 569 -40.03 -2.05 6.90
CA LYS A 569 -39.50 -3.33 7.41
C LYS A 569 -38.61 -3.95 6.35
N TRP A 570 -37.37 -4.23 6.73
CA TRP A 570 -36.36 -4.84 5.86
C TRP A 570 -36.41 -6.36 5.90
N ARG A 571 -36.20 -7.00 4.76
CA ARG A 571 -36.04 -8.45 4.61
C ARG A 571 -35.04 -8.76 3.50
N ALA A 572 -34.15 -9.72 3.74
CA ALA A 572 -33.27 -10.24 2.71
C ALA A 572 -34.08 -10.90 1.57
N THR A 573 -33.62 -10.72 0.34
CA THR A 573 -34.23 -11.35 -0.86
C THR A 573 -33.80 -12.80 -1.04
N SER A 574 -32.70 -13.21 -0.40
CA SER A 574 -32.12 -14.55 -0.45
C SER A 574 -31.46 -14.95 0.88
N ASP A 575 -31.05 -16.21 0.99
CA ASP A 575 -30.28 -16.72 2.13
C ASP A 575 -28.85 -16.16 2.21
N SER A 576 -28.31 -15.67 1.07
CA SER A 576 -26.99 -14.99 1.06
C SER A 576 -27.02 -13.62 1.71
N GLN A 577 -28.20 -13.00 1.86
CA GLN A 577 -28.38 -11.70 2.52
C GLN A 577 -27.49 -10.59 1.95
N GLU A 578 -27.32 -10.57 0.63
CA GLU A 578 -26.59 -9.51 -0.08
C GLU A 578 -27.50 -8.34 -0.47
N GLU A 579 -28.75 -8.66 -0.81
CA GLU A 579 -29.79 -7.69 -1.19
C GLU A 579 -31.00 -7.78 -0.28
N PHE A 580 -31.66 -6.64 -0.10
CA PHE A 580 -32.78 -6.49 0.82
C PHE A 580 -33.88 -5.62 0.22
N GLU A 581 -35.13 -5.97 0.54
CA GLU A 581 -36.30 -5.16 0.27
C GLU A 581 -36.78 -4.46 1.55
N GLY A 582 -36.93 -3.14 1.47
CA GLY A 582 -37.61 -2.33 2.47
C GLY A 582 -39.09 -2.21 2.09
N ARG A 583 -39.97 -2.89 2.82
CA ARG A 583 -41.42 -2.89 2.57
C ARG A 583 -42.16 -2.03 3.58
N ASP A 584 -43.24 -1.37 3.16
CA ASP A 584 -44.16 -0.75 4.11
C ASP A 584 -44.69 -1.82 5.08
N ARG A 585 -44.60 -1.54 6.37
CA ARG A 585 -44.92 -2.48 7.44
C ARG A 585 -46.40 -2.85 7.49
N LYS A 586 -47.29 -1.98 6.99
CA LYS A 586 -48.75 -2.21 7.00
C LYS A 586 -49.22 -2.85 5.70
N THR A 587 -48.80 -2.34 4.55
CA THR A 587 -49.30 -2.77 3.24
C THR A 587 -48.47 -3.91 2.63
N GLY A 588 -47.19 -4.01 3.02
CA GLY A 588 -46.24 -4.95 2.42
C GLY A 588 -45.69 -4.50 1.06
N GLU A 589 -46.06 -3.31 0.58
CA GLU A 589 -45.55 -2.76 -0.68
C GLU A 589 -44.05 -2.47 -0.58
N VAL A 590 -43.29 -2.81 -1.63
CA VAL A 590 -41.85 -2.48 -1.70
C VAL A 590 -41.71 -0.97 -1.83
N LYS A 591 -41.04 -0.34 -0.87
CA LYS A 591 -40.66 1.08 -0.90
C LYS A 591 -39.26 1.25 -1.49
N TRP A 592 -38.32 0.41 -1.06
CA TRP A 592 -36.89 0.56 -1.34
C TRP A 592 -36.21 -0.81 -1.52
N THR A 593 -35.07 -0.81 -2.18
CA THR A 593 -34.11 -1.92 -2.16
C THR A 593 -32.74 -1.42 -1.71
N GLY A 594 -31.94 -2.27 -1.08
CA GLY A 594 -30.60 -1.90 -0.63
C GLY A 594 -29.71 -3.12 -0.46
N THR A 595 -28.41 -2.88 -0.39
CA THR A 595 -27.38 -3.88 -0.13
C THR A 595 -26.96 -3.88 1.34
N ARG A 596 -26.03 -4.76 1.71
CA ARG A 596 -25.43 -4.75 3.05
C ARG A 596 -24.74 -3.43 3.38
N ALA A 597 -24.03 -2.85 2.41
CA ALA A 597 -23.40 -1.53 2.57
C ALA A 597 -24.43 -0.43 2.85
N ASP A 598 -25.65 -0.54 2.32
CA ASP A 598 -26.72 0.41 2.60
C ASP A 598 -27.33 0.20 3.99
N LEU A 599 -27.54 -1.04 4.42
CA LEU A 599 -28.25 -1.33 5.67
C LEU A 599 -27.35 -1.30 6.92
N ILE A 600 -26.02 -1.35 6.76
CA ILE A 600 -25.11 -1.34 7.91
C ILE A 600 -25.29 -0.10 8.80
N PHE A 601 -25.59 1.06 8.20
CA PHE A 601 -25.87 2.31 8.91
C PHE A 601 -27.18 2.28 9.71
N GLY A 602 -28.06 1.30 9.46
CA GLY A 602 -29.27 1.07 10.26
C GLY A 602 -29.09 0.00 11.34
N SER A 603 -27.95 -0.72 11.33
CA SER A 603 -27.73 -1.97 12.05
C SER A 603 -26.58 -1.89 13.06
N ASN A 604 -25.36 -1.54 12.62
CA ASN A 604 -24.22 -1.38 13.50
C ASN A 604 -24.51 -0.25 14.51
N SER A 605 -24.26 -0.49 15.81
CA SER A 605 -24.68 0.45 16.87
C SER A 605 -24.03 1.82 16.77
N GLU A 606 -22.77 1.90 16.33
CA GLU A 606 -22.04 3.16 16.18
C GLU A 606 -22.47 3.90 14.91
N LEU A 607 -22.50 3.21 13.77
CA LEU A 607 -22.95 3.81 12.51
C LEU A 607 -24.41 4.23 12.56
N ARG A 608 -25.25 3.50 13.30
CA ARG A 608 -26.65 3.88 13.56
C ARG A 608 -26.74 5.16 14.38
N ALA A 609 -25.94 5.32 15.44
CA ALA A 609 -25.92 6.56 16.21
C ALA A 609 -25.52 7.77 15.34
N LEU A 610 -24.58 7.58 14.40
CA LEU A 610 -24.22 8.60 13.41
C LEU A 610 -25.35 8.87 12.41
N ALA A 611 -26.03 7.83 11.93
CA ALA A 611 -27.19 7.96 11.07
C ALA A 611 -28.34 8.72 11.77
N GLU A 612 -28.55 8.51 13.07
CA GLU A 612 -29.58 9.20 13.86
C GLU A 612 -29.30 10.72 13.96
N VAL A 613 -28.02 11.12 14.04
CA VAL A 613 -27.63 12.54 13.95
C VAL A 613 -28.06 13.12 12.61
N TYR A 614 -27.71 12.48 11.50
CA TYR A 614 -28.04 13.01 10.16
C TYR A 614 -29.50 12.77 9.76
N GLY A 615 -30.23 11.86 10.41
CA GLY A 615 -31.67 11.64 10.21
C GLY A 615 -32.58 12.55 11.04
N SER A 616 -32.01 13.35 11.95
CA SER A 616 -32.78 14.26 12.80
C SER A 616 -33.34 15.46 12.02
N SER A 617 -34.47 16.03 12.48
CA SER A 617 -35.18 17.09 11.76
C SER A 617 -34.44 18.44 11.67
N ASP A 618 -33.42 18.64 12.50
CA ASP A 618 -32.58 19.84 12.57
C ASP A 618 -31.21 19.67 11.90
N SER A 619 -30.97 18.53 11.26
CA SER A 619 -29.63 18.14 10.79
C SER A 619 -29.32 18.53 9.35
N GLU A 620 -30.29 18.98 8.55
CA GLU A 620 -30.11 19.19 7.10
C GLU A 620 -28.94 20.14 6.78
N VAL A 621 -28.86 21.28 7.47
CA VAL A 621 -27.75 22.24 7.32
C VAL A 621 -26.41 21.64 7.77
N LYS A 622 -26.42 20.82 8.82
CA LYS A 622 -25.23 20.13 9.32
C LYS A 622 -24.75 19.08 8.31
N PHE A 623 -25.67 18.27 7.80
CA PHE A 623 -25.42 17.27 6.77
C PHE A 623 -24.76 17.90 5.54
N LEU A 624 -25.29 19.01 5.02
CA LEU A 624 -24.71 19.69 3.86
C LEU A 624 -23.28 20.17 4.11
N LYS A 625 -23.02 20.81 5.26
CA LYS A 625 -21.69 21.29 5.63
C LYS A 625 -20.69 20.15 5.78
N ASP A 626 -21.09 19.08 6.47
CA ASP A 626 -20.23 17.93 6.73
C ASP A 626 -19.99 17.13 5.44
N PHE A 627 -20.99 17.01 4.56
CA PHE A 627 -20.84 16.40 3.23
C PHE A 627 -19.83 17.16 2.37
N VAL A 628 -19.97 18.49 2.26
CA VAL A 628 -19.03 19.32 1.50
C VAL A 628 -17.63 19.23 2.06
N LYS A 629 -17.48 19.26 3.39
CA LYS A 629 -16.16 19.13 4.03
C LYS A 629 -15.51 17.78 3.74
N ALA A 630 -16.27 16.70 3.84
CA ALA A 630 -15.76 15.36 3.56
C ALA A 630 -15.47 15.16 2.07
N TRP A 631 -16.29 15.73 1.17
CA TRP A 631 -16.03 15.75 -0.27
C TRP A 631 -14.73 16.49 -0.60
N ASP A 632 -14.58 17.72 -0.12
CA ASP A 632 -13.39 18.54 -0.33
C ASP A 632 -12.12 17.86 0.20
N LYS A 633 -12.22 17.17 1.35
CA LYS A 633 -11.13 16.32 1.86
C LYS A 633 -10.71 15.27 0.83
N VAL A 634 -11.65 14.45 0.33
CA VAL A 634 -11.34 13.38 -0.64
C VAL A 634 -10.74 13.94 -1.92
N MET A 635 -11.27 15.05 -2.44
CA MET A 635 -10.77 15.66 -3.67
C MET A 635 -9.33 16.18 -3.54
N ASN A 636 -8.82 16.39 -2.32
CA ASN A 636 -7.49 16.95 -2.06
C ASN A 636 -6.53 15.97 -1.36
N LEU A 637 -6.85 14.68 -1.27
CA LEU A 637 -6.01 13.70 -0.56
C LEU A 637 -4.60 13.54 -1.15
N ASP A 638 -4.43 13.81 -2.45
CA ASP A 638 -3.17 13.71 -3.18
C ASP A 638 -2.48 15.06 -3.45
N ARG A 639 -3.00 16.16 -2.89
CA ARG A 639 -2.48 17.52 -3.09
C ARG A 639 -1.28 17.85 -2.21
N PHE A 640 -0.26 17.00 -2.29
CA PHE A 640 1.01 17.16 -1.57
C PHE A 640 1.83 18.37 -2.06
N ASP A 641 1.49 18.93 -3.22
CA ASP A 641 2.01 20.20 -3.71
C ASP A 641 1.58 21.40 -2.84
N LEU A 642 0.53 21.25 -2.03
CA LEU A 642 -0.01 22.27 -1.14
C LEU A 642 0.45 22.13 0.33
N SER A 643 1.15 21.04 0.67
CA SER A 643 1.45 20.63 2.05
C SER A 643 2.87 20.95 2.52
#